data_AF-A0A812RN18-F1
#
_entry.id   AF-A0A812RN18-F1
#
_cell.length_a   1.000
_cell.length_b   1.000
_cell.length_c   1.000
_cell.angle_alpha   90.00
_cell.angle_beta   90.00
_cell.angle_gamma   90.00
#
_symmetry.space_group_name_H-M   'P 1'
#
loop_
_entity.id
_entity.type
_entity.pdbx_description
1 polymer ?
#
loop_
_entity_poly.entity_id
_entity_poly.type
_entity_poly.pdbx_seq_one_letter_code
_entity_poly.pdbx_strand_id
1 'polypeptide(L)'
;MLKGLLRSGELQRNRHGDYQLPDGGAPRSAVVQLRGRMMVVDDLPIDDAGRMNLRVGDEIEYRVSEGHAQVLQVTRLSQALFTGIFSKQGRDQFVNGLGQDRGRVKILQPAKKARDGDTVQVTITERDERGLSGIVAHILASENVLDQAIQTAVTAGGIPFEWPAEVTSAVSKLPTRVVAGRHPQREDLTGLPLVTIDGETARDFDDAVYAEPLKRRAGGFRLVVAIADVGHYVKRKTPLDDEAVLRSTSVYFPERVIPMLPEALSNGLCSLRPEEPRLALACEMFIDAKGNIYKHQFSEAVIFSHARLTYNQVQAYLDSGASLPVSRASAQAVNQSIKALAQLHDVMRAARAKRGALEFETHEASIEIQDGRVASIIPVERLVAHQLIEEAMIAANVSAAVFLEEAQVPALYRVHETPDPDKVAEFSQALGQIGVKLPSGEITPLVLQSALNRLPDYADPWLYGQMALRTLKQALYSPNNQGHFGLALDRYMHFTSPIRRYPDLIVHRAIKSVLAKRAGRKSKNVPGMDELHQLGEICSSNERRAESAGWMVDAWLKCDFLRDRVGDTFEGVIASVTEFGLFVDLDKYYVQGLLHISNLGSDYFNFDARAFALVGERSGRKFRLGDRLQVIVNDIDPPQGRIDLSLPGMASGRTKKSAGPPRETLMSDVYGIQPARALLRDSPERARALYILQGRRDARVNELISLAKDAGIRHQSMDATWFRRRAADAAHQGVLLECHELALAREQDLFDSWDKFKTPPLFLILDGVTDPRNFGACLRSANAAGVDAVIVPKRNSAPLSPVALKTAQGGAENLLIVEVVNLARFMKQLMQRNVWIIGADGEAAQSYTEIDAQDGLALVMGSEGKGLRRLTREHCDQLVHIPMQGSVSSLNVSVATGVILFELQRQRMTAASAQ
;
A
#
# COMPACT_ATOMS: atom_id res chain seq x y z
N MET A 1 -2.38 -46.33 17.31
CA MET A 1 -2.39 -44.85 17.43
C MET A 1 -1.23 -44.33 18.30
N LEU A 2 -1.24 -44.53 19.63
CA LEU A 2 -0.21 -43.99 20.56
C LEU A 2 1.26 -44.35 20.22
N LYS A 3 1.54 -45.56 19.73
CA LYS A 3 2.90 -45.96 19.28
C LYS A 3 3.34 -45.27 17.98
N GLY A 4 2.39 -44.84 17.14
CA GLY A 4 2.67 -44.05 15.93
C GLY A 4 3.03 -42.62 16.29
N LEU A 5 2.28 -42.02 17.22
CA LEU A 5 2.51 -40.66 17.74
C LEU A 5 3.84 -40.54 18.53
N LEU A 6 4.25 -41.60 19.24
CA LEU A 6 5.59 -41.68 19.84
C LEU A 6 6.73 -41.78 18.81
N ARG A 7 6.46 -42.33 17.62
CA ARG A 7 7.45 -42.45 16.53
C ARG A 7 7.51 -41.19 15.67
N SER A 8 6.41 -40.45 15.52
CA SER A 8 6.36 -39.17 14.81
C SER A 8 6.84 -37.99 15.66
N GLY A 9 7.00 -38.19 16.97
CA GLY A 9 7.46 -37.14 17.90
C GLY A 9 6.34 -36.20 18.35
N GLU A 10 5.08 -36.51 18.06
CA GLU A 10 3.88 -35.77 18.49
C GLU A 10 3.44 -36.12 19.93
N LEU A 11 4.09 -37.11 20.55
CA LEU A 11 3.91 -37.52 21.94
C LEU A 11 5.24 -38.02 22.50
N GLN A 12 5.51 -37.74 23.77
CA GLN A 12 6.68 -38.23 24.51
C GLN A 12 6.26 -38.88 25.83
N ARG A 13 7.13 -39.72 26.41
CA ARG A 13 6.88 -40.33 27.73
C ARG A 13 7.64 -39.61 28.82
N ASN A 14 6.96 -39.30 29.92
CA ASN A 14 7.61 -38.75 31.11
C ASN A 14 8.33 -39.86 31.93
N ARG A 15 9.00 -39.46 33.01
CA ARG A 15 9.78 -40.35 33.90
C ARG A 15 8.92 -41.39 34.64
N HIS A 16 7.61 -41.17 34.68
CA HIS A 16 6.62 -42.03 35.33
C HIS A 16 5.89 -42.94 34.33
N GLY A 17 6.19 -42.81 33.03
CA GLY A 17 5.64 -43.66 31.97
C GLY A 17 4.36 -43.12 31.31
N ASP A 18 3.89 -41.94 31.72
CA ASP A 18 2.70 -41.31 31.14
C ASP A 18 3.01 -40.62 29.81
N TYR A 19 1.99 -40.55 28.96
CA TYR A 19 2.02 -39.90 27.67
C TYR A 19 1.78 -38.38 27.83
N GLN A 20 2.69 -37.55 27.31
CA GLN A 20 2.54 -36.10 27.28
C GLN A 20 2.81 -35.56 25.87
N LEU A 21 2.15 -34.46 25.51
CA LEU A 21 2.48 -33.73 24.29
C LEU A 21 3.93 -33.19 24.40
N PRO A 22 4.67 -33.10 23.28
CA PRO A 22 5.91 -32.34 23.24
C PRO A 22 5.52 -30.91 23.58
N ASP A 23 6.19 -30.29 24.55
CA ASP A 23 5.99 -28.88 24.83
C ASP A 23 6.16 -28.14 23.50
N GLY A 24 5.08 -27.57 22.95
CA GLY A 24 5.18 -26.58 21.90
C GLY A 24 6.10 -25.52 22.48
N GLY A 25 7.35 -25.49 21.99
CA GLY A 25 8.55 -25.24 22.80
C GLY A 25 8.37 -24.19 23.88
N ALA A 26 9.05 -24.39 25.03
CA ALA A 26 8.97 -23.52 26.20
C ALA A 26 8.74 -22.04 25.84
N PRO A 27 7.79 -21.34 26.48
CA PRO A 27 7.50 -19.95 26.21
C PRO A 27 8.79 -19.15 26.07
N ARG A 28 8.92 -18.46 24.95
CA ARG A 28 10.08 -17.63 24.66
C ARG A 28 9.73 -16.20 24.99
N SER A 29 10.71 -15.48 25.54
CA SER A 29 10.61 -14.04 25.73
C SER A 29 11.56 -13.37 24.76
N ALA A 30 11.03 -12.46 23.96
CA ALA A 30 11.86 -11.63 23.11
C ALA A 30 11.15 -10.30 22.80
N VAL A 31 11.91 -9.38 22.23
CA VAL A 31 11.46 -8.02 21.93
C VAL A 31 10.84 -7.99 20.54
N VAL A 32 9.67 -7.36 20.41
CA VAL A 32 9.04 -7.11 19.12
C VAL A 32 9.92 -6.18 18.29
N GLN A 33 10.27 -6.62 17.08
CA GLN A 33 11.05 -5.86 16.11
C GLN A 33 10.23 -5.61 14.85
N LEU A 34 10.70 -4.70 13.99
CA LEU A 34 10.08 -4.43 12.70
C LEU A 34 10.98 -4.98 11.58
N ARG A 35 10.42 -5.81 10.70
CA ARG A 35 11.08 -6.26 9.46
C ARG A 35 10.21 -5.85 8.27
N GLY A 36 10.68 -4.85 7.51
CA GLY A 36 9.86 -4.20 6.49
C GLY A 36 8.63 -3.52 7.12
N ARG A 37 7.43 -4.04 6.82
CA ARG A 37 6.15 -3.56 7.41
C ARG A 37 5.56 -4.50 8.47
N MET A 38 6.23 -5.61 8.75
CA MET A 38 5.72 -6.69 9.59
C MET A 38 6.42 -6.67 10.96
N MET A 39 5.65 -6.84 12.03
CA MET A 39 6.21 -7.04 13.36
C MET A 39 6.66 -8.48 13.49
N VAL A 40 7.89 -8.67 13.97
CA VAL A 40 8.52 -9.98 14.10
C VAL A 40 9.14 -10.13 15.48
N VAL A 41 9.36 -11.37 15.91
CA VAL A 41 10.15 -11.72 17.09
C VAL A 41 10.97 -12.97 16.78
N ASP A 42 12.28 -12.93 17.03
CA ASP A 42 13.23 -13.97 16.60
C ASP A 42 13.04 -14.38 15.13
N ASP A 43 12.92 -13.40 14.23
CA ASP A 43 12.64 -13.56 12.79
C ASP A 43 11.29 -14.20 12.43
N LEU A 44 10.40 -14.44 13.41
CA LEU A 44 9.08 -15.00 13.18
C LEU A 44 8.01 -13.90 13.09
N PRO A 45 7.14 -13.90 12.06
CA PRO A 45 6.03 -12.94 11.93
C PRO A 45 4.99 -13.08 13.04
N ILE A 46 4.39 -11.95 13.43
CA ILE A 46 3.34 -11.86 14.44
C ILE A 46 1.99 -11.52 13.77
N ASP A 47 1.06 -12.47 13.71
CA ASP A 47 -0.20 -12.33 12.96
C ASP A 47 -1.22 -11.35 13.58
N ASP A 48 -1.22 -11.22 14.92
CA ASP A 48 -2.24 -10.45 15.66
C ASP A 48 -1.73 -9.10 16.20
N ALA A 49 -0.58 -8.62 15.71
CA ALA A 49 0.10 -7.45 16.26
C ALA A 49 -0.78 -6.18 16.28
N GLY A 50 -1.56 -5.94 15.21
CA GLY A 50 -2.47 -4.79 15.12
C GLY A 50 -3.67 -4.87 16.06
N ARG A 51 -4.30 -6.05 16.20
CA ARG A 51 -5.43 -6.26 17.13
C ARG A 51 -4.98 -6.06 18.57
N MET A 52 -3.76 -6.50 18.87
CA MET A 52 -3.18 -6.38 20.19
C MET A 52 -2.66 -4.96 20.48
N ASN A 53 -2.60 -4.02 19.53
CA ASN A 53 -1.85 -2.76 19.72
C ASN A 53 -0.41 -3.02 20.19
N LEU A 54 0.24 -4.07 19.66
CA LEU A 54 1.66 -4.33 19.93
C LEU A 54 2.50 -3.21 19.33
N ARG A 55 3.57 -2.86 20.04
CA ARG A 55 4.53 -1.85 19.63
C ARG A 55 5.90 -2.48 19.46
N VAL A 56 6.68 -1.92 18.55
CA VAL A 56 8.10 -2.23 18.45
C VAL A 56 8.77 -1.89 19.79
N GLY A 57 9.58 -2.80 20.31
CA GLY A 57 10.19 -2.70 21.63
C GLY A 57 9.36 -3.28 22.78
N ASP A 58 8.12 -3.74 22.54
CA ASP A 58 7.39 -4.50 23.56
C ASP A 58 8.14 -5.82 23.81
N GLU A 59 8.39 -6.16 25.07
CA GLU A 59 8.81 -7.52 25.43
C GLU A 59 7.56 -8.39 25.53
N ILE A 60 7.57 -9.47 24.77
CA ILE A 60 6.45 -10.40 24.70
C ILE A 60 6.89 -11.79 25.09
N GLU A 61 5.98 -12.51 25.74
CA GLU A 61 6.07 -13.96 25.86
C GLU A 61 5.26 -14.58 24.74
N TYR A 62 5.88 -15.47 23.96
CA TYR A 62 5.27 -16.05 22.78
C TYR A 62 5.65 -17.52 22.60
N ARG A 63 4.88 -18.22 21.77
CA ARG A 63 5.17 -19.58 21.33
C ARG A 63 5.30 -19.61 19.82
N VAL A 64 6.22 -20.43 19.32
CA VAL A 64 6.35 -20.69 17.88
C VAL A 64 5.25 -21.67 17.47
N SER A 65 4.43 -21.27 16.50
CA SER A 65 3.38 -22.10 15.92
C SER A 65 3.36 -21.88 14.41
N GLU A 66 3.52 -22.95 13.63
CA GLU A 66 3.43 -22.93 12.16
C GLU A 66 4.37 -21.91 11.46
N GLY A 67 5.52 -21.58 12.07
CA GLY A 67 6.45 -20.59 11.52
C GLY A 67 6.09 -19.13 11.86
N HIS A 68 5.12 -18.91 12.74
CA HIS A 68 4.70 -17.61 13.26
C HIS A 68 4.91 -17.56 14.78
N ALA A 69 4.97 -16.35 15.32
CA ALA A 69 5.00 -16.08 16.73
C ALA A 69 3.59 -15.79 17.26
N GLN A 70 3.04 -16.75 18.01
CA GLN A 70 1.78 -16.55 18.73
C GLN A 70 2.06 -15.90 20.08
N VAL A 71 1.67 -14.64 20.22
CA VAL A 71 1.87 -13.88 21.46
C VAL A 71 0.92 -14.38 22.55
N LEU A 72 1.49 -14.75 23.69
CA LEU A 72 0.74 -15.16 24.88
C LEU A 72 0.38 -13.94 25.72
N GLN A 73 1.37 -13.08 25.99
CA GLN A 73 1.19 -11.84 26.73
C GLN A 73 2.32 -10.84 26.44
N VAL A 74 2.07 -9.57 26.76
CA VAL A 74 3.12 -8.55 26.82
C VAL A 74 3.64 -8.51 28.25
N THR A 75 4.91 -8.85 28.43
CA THR A 75 5.55 -8.86 29.75
C THR A 75 6.06 -7.46 30.11
N ARG A 76 6.45 -6.66 29.12
CA ARG A 76 6.89 -5.28 29.32
C ARG A 76 6.53 -4.38 28.14
N LEU A 77 5.96 -3.22 28.43
CA LEU A 77 5.70 -2.19 27.43
C LEU A 77 6.99 -1.56 26.94
N SER A 78 7.02 -1.28 25.64
CA SER A 78 8.09 -0.55 24.96
C SER A 78 8.32 0.80 25.64
N GLN A 79 9.60 1.08 25.94
CA GLN A 79 10.04 2.39 26.42
C GLN A 79 10.17 3.41 25.28
N ALA A 80 10.00 2.98 24.02
CA ALA A 80 9.98 3.89 22.90
C ALA A 80 8.78 4.83 23.00
N LEU A 81 9.03 6.12 22.74
CA LEU A 81 8.00 7.14 22.75
C LEU A 81 7.02 6.93 21.59
N PHE A 82 5.72 7.04 21.87
CA PHE A 82 4.65 7.01 20.88
C PHE A 82 4.48 8.40 20.28
N THR A 83 4.68 8.54 18.98
CA THR A 83 4.55 9.83 18.29
C THR A 83 3.16 9.95 17.66
N GLY A 84 2.51 11.10 17.87
CA GLY A 84 1.23 11.37 17.24
C GLY A 84 0.78 12.81 17.33
N ILE A 85 -0.41 13.08 16.79
CA ILE A 85 -1.05 14.39 16.82
C ILE A 85 -1.96 14.48 18.03
N PHE A 86 -1.74 15.49 18.85
CA PHE A 86 -2.57 15.79 20.00
C PHE A 86 -3.95 16.29 19.55
N SER A 87 -5.00 15.67 20.08
CA SER A 87 -6.39 16.09 19.87
C SER A 87 -7.12 16.26 21.20
N LYS A 88 -7.88 17.34 21.31
CA LYS A 88 -8.75 17.63 22.44
C LYS A 88 -10.22 17.57 22.03
N GLN A 89 -10.98 16.64 22.62
CA GLN A 89 -12.41 16.51 22.40
C GLN A 89 -13.17 16.70 23.72
N GLY A 90 -13.68 17.91 23.94
CA GLY A 90 -14.32 18.27 25.20
C GLY A 90 -13.31 18.23 26.36
N ARG A 91 -13.53 17.31 27.32
CA ARG A 91 -12.62 17.08 28.46
C ARG A 91 -11.56 16.01 28.19
N ASP A 92 -11.79 15.15 27.21
CA ASP A 92 -10.88 14.07 26.88
C ASP A 92 -9.74 14.56 25.98
N GLN A 93 -8.56 14.00 26.21
CA GLN A 93 -7.33 14.30 25.47
C GLN A 93 -6.79 13.00 24.89
N PHE A 94 -6.49 13.01 23.61
CA PHE A 94 -6.00 11.86 22.87
C PHE A 94 -4.81 12.24 22.01
N VAL A 95 -4.01 11.24 21.68
CA VAL A 95 -2.97 11.37 20.66
C VAL A 95 -3.23 10.30 19.60
N ASN A 96 -3.44 10.74 18.36
CA ASN A 96 -3.60 9.83 17.22
C ASN A 96 -2.22 9.53 16.65
N GLY A 97 -1.84 8.26 16.59
CA GLY A 97 -0.51 7.83 16.16
C GLY A 97 -0.18 8.23 14.73
N LEU A 98 1.11 8.41 14.49
CA LEU A 98 1.68 8.73 13.19
C LEU A 98 2.78 7.72 12.80
N GLY A 99 2.90 7.48 11.49
CA GLY A 99 3.97 6.64 10.94
C GLY A 99 3.90 5.19 11.44
N GLN A 100 4.92 4.76 12.18
CA GLN A 100 4.98 3.41 12.77
C GLN A 100 4.05 3.26 13.98
N ASP A 101 3.77 4.35 14.70
CA ASP A 101 2.84 4.36 15.82
C ASP A 101 1.41 4.44 15.28
N ARG A 102 0.64 3.35 15.48
CA ARG A 102 -0.74 3.26 15.02
C ARG A 102 -1.72 3.30 16.19
N GLY A 103 -2.94 3.72 15.89
CA GLY A 103 -4.04 3.75 16.84
C GLY A 103 -4.12 5.06 17.61
N ARG A 104 -4.88 5.04 18.71
CA ARG A 104 -5.15 6.21 19.54
C ARG A 104 -4.71 5.94 20.96
N VAL A 105 -3.99 6.89 21.54
CA VAL A 105 -3.56 6.86 22.94
C VAL A 105 -4.41 7.84 23.74
N LYS A 106 -5.01 7.38 24.83
CA LYS A 106 -5.67 8.26 25.80
C LYS A 106 -4.63 8.90 26.72
N ILE A 107 -4.72 10.22 26.89
CA ILE A 107 -3.80 10.95 27.75
C ILE A 107 -4.34 10.97 29.19
N LEU A 108 -3.57 10.39 30.11
CA LEU A 108 -3.97 10.22 31.52
C LEU A 108 -3.82 11.50 32.33
N GLN A 109 -2.88 12.38 31.96
CA GLN A 109 -2.60 13.63 32.66
C GLN A 109 -2.79 14.83 31.72
N PRO A 110 -3.56 15.87 32.12
CA PRO A 110 -3.81 17.00 31.24
C PRO A 110 -2.51 17.64 30.73
N ALA A 111 -2.28 17.58 29.41
CA ALA A 111 -1.15 18.20 28.75
C ALA A 111 -1.37 19.72 28.64
N LYS A 112 -1.11 20.47 29.73
CA LYS A 112 -1.47 21.90 29.85
C LYS A 112 -0.90 22.81 28.76
N LYS A 113 0.25 22.44 28.18
CA LYS A 113 0.94 23.22 27.14
C LYS A 113 0.65 22.76 25.70
N ALA A 114 0.01 21.60 25.53
CA ALA A 114 -0.29 21.06 24.20
C ALA A 114 -1.58 21.67 23.66
N ARG A 115 -1.55 22.06 22.39
CA ARG A 115 -2.68 22.57 21.61
C ARG A 115 -3.16 21.51 20.63
N ASP A 116 -4.43 21.60 20.24
CA ASP A 116 -4.99 20.72 19.22
C ASP A 116 -4.16 20.85 17.93
N GLY A 117 -3.76 19.71 17.38
CA GLY A 117 -2.88 19.64 16.22
C GLY A 117 -1.37 19.58 16.52
N ASP A 118 -0.93 19.88 17.75
CA ASP A 118 0.51 19.79 18.09
C ASP A 118 1.00 18.34 17.93
N THR A 119 2.22 18.19 17.41
CA THR A 119 2.90 16.89 17.36
C THR A 119 3.53 16.62 18.71
N VAL A 120 3.22 15.47 19.30
CA VAL A 120 3.65 15.12 20.65
C VAL A 120 4.21 13.70 20.69
N GLN A 121 5.10 13.49 21.64
CA GLN A 121 5.62 12.19 22.00
C GLN A 121 5.09 11.78 23.37
N VAL A 122 4.59 10.56 23.46
CA VAL A 122 3.87 10.03 24.62
C VAL A 122 4.60 8.81 25.15
N THR A 123 4.89 8.78 26.45
CA THR A 123 5.28 7.55 27.12
C THR A 123 4.03 6.74 27.37
N ILE A 124 3.95 5.54 26.78
CA ILE A 124 2.85 4.61 27.05
C ILE A 124 3.06 4.00 28.43
N THR A 125 2.06 4.16 29.30
CA THR A 125 2.12 3.69 30.69
C THR A 125 1.24 2.47 30.91
N GLU A 126 0.12 2.38 30.18
CA GLU A 126 -0.89 1.34 30.37
C GLU A 126 -1.41 0.85 29.03
N ARG A 127 -1.80 -0.43 29.00
CA ARG A 127 -2.49 -1.08 27.90
C ARG A 127 -3.58 -1.98 28.48
N ASP A 128 -4.83 -1.76 28.04
CA ASP A 128 -5.98 -2.55 28.44
C ASP A 128 -6.87 -2.90 27.21
N GLU A 129 -8.02 -3.52 27.46
CA GLU A 129 -9.00 -3.86 26.41
C GLU A 129 -9.56 -2.62 25.67
N ARG A 130 -9.44 -1.43 26.27
CA ARG A 130 -9.93 -0.15 25.73
C ARG A 130 -8.87 0.56 24.88
N GLY A 131 -7.61 0.16 24.97
CA GLY A 131 -6.52 0.62 24.12
C GLY A 131 -5.27 1.01 24.90
N LEU A 132 -4.50 1.95 24.32
CA LEU A 132 -3.28 2.46 24.92
C LEU A 132 -3.58 3.72 25.74
N SER A 133 -2.94 3.86 26.89
CA SER A 133 -2.96 5.09 27.69
C SER A 133 -1.55 5.51 28.08
N GLY A 134 -1.33 6.82 28.18
CA GLY A 134 0.01 7.36 28.42
C GLY A 134 0.04 8.81 28.87
N ILE A 135 1.27 9.32 29.01
CA ILE A 135 1.56 10.69 29.45
C ILE A 135 2.41 11.37 28.38
N VAL A 136 2.07 12.61 28.03
CA VAL A 136 2.87 13.41 27.08
C VAL A 136 4.25 13.67 27.69
N ALA A 137 5.29 13.14 27.05
CA ALA A 137 6.68 13.31 27.46
C ALA A 137 7.28 14.59 26.83
N HIS A 138 7.06 14.78 25.53
CA HIS A 138 7.56 15.93 24.78
C HIS A 138 6.48 16.50 23.87
N ILE A 139 6.41 17.83 23.82
CA ILE A 139 5.68 18.56 22.80
C ILE A 139 6.73 19.05 21.81
N LEU A 140 6.62 18.62 20.56
CA LEU A 140 7.52 19.05 19.51
C LEU A 140 7.07 20.45 19.09
N ALA A 141 7.77 21.46 19.63
CA ALA A 141 7.46 22.84 19.33
C ALA A 141 7.84 23.16 17.88
N SER A 142 6.89 23.75 17.16
CA SER A 142 7.10 24.30 15.82
C SER A 142 6.99 25.82 15.85
N GLU A 143 7.80 26.49 15.03
CA GLU A 143 7.77 27.94 14.87
C GLU A 143 6.66 28.37 13.87
N ASN A 144 6.45 27.54 12.85
CA ASN A 144 5.49 27.76 11.77
C ASN A 144 4.93 26.41 11.27
N VAL A 145 4.08 26.46 10.24
CA VAL A 145 3.39 25.28 9.69
C VAL A 145 4.37 24.34 8.97
N LEU A 146 5.32 24.90 8.20
CA LEU A 146 6.35 24.12 7.50
C LEU A 146 7.19 23.32 8.50
N ASP A 147 7.67 23.95 9.56
CA ASP A 147 8.45 23.28 10.61
C ASP A 147 7.66 22.17 11.29
N GLN A 148 6.37 22.41 11.55
CA GLN A 148 5.49 21.40 12.11
C GLN A 148 5.36 20.18 11.18
N ALA A 149 5.09 20.41 9.89
CA ALA A 149 4.95 19.34 8.92
C ALA A 149 6.24 18.52 8.80
N ILE A 150 7.40 19.19 8.69
CA ILE A 150 8.71 18.53 8.58
C ILE A 150 9.03 17.75 9.86
N GLN A 151 8.95 18.37 11.04
CA GLN A 151 9.23 17.68 12.30
C GLN A 151 8.36 16.42 12.42
N THR A 152 7.08 16.54 12.07
CA THR A 152 6.16 15.42 12.11
C THR A 152 6.55 14.31 11.15
N ALA A 153 6.91 14.63 9.90
CA ALA A 153 7.35 13.66 8.90
C ALA A 153 8.65 12.95 9.31
N VAL A 154 9.60 13.70 9.84
CA VAL A 154 10.90 13.19 10.30
C VAL A 154 10.72 12.25 11.47
N THR A 155 9.93 12.63 12.48
CA THR A 155 9.68 11.79 13.66
C THR A 155 8.85 10.56 13.30
N ALA A 156 7.75 10.72 12.56
CA ALA A 156 6.88 9.61 12.16
C ALA A 156 7.59 8.61 11.23
N GLY A 157 8.46 9.11 10.36
CA GLY A 157 9.30 8.29 9.48
C GLY A 157 10.48 7.63 10.19
N GLY A 158 10.87 8.09 11.38
CA GLY A 158 12.10 7.66 12.05
C GLY A 158 13.35 8.02 11.23
N ILE A 159 13.37 9.22 10.65
CA ILE A 159 14.49 9.71 9.83
C ILE A 159 15.59 10.25 10.76
N PRO A 160 16.81 9.69 10.72
CA PRO A 160 17.93 10.20 11.52
C PRO A 160 18.33 11.59 11.04
N PHE A 161 18.36 12.56 11.95
CA PHE A 161 18.72 13.95 11.65
C PHE A 161 19.86 14.48 12.52
N GLU A 162 20.02 13.99 13.76
CA GLU A 162 21.11 14.39 14.66
C GLU A 162 22.43 13.73 14.27
N TRP A 163 23.54 14.45 14.45
CA TRP A 163 24.88 13.93 14.16
C TRP A 163 25.51 13.31 15.42
N PRO A 164 25.98 12.05 15.37
CA PRO A 164 26.76 11.46 16.44
C PRO A 164 28.05 12.24 16.75
N ALA A 165 28.53 12.15 17.99
CA ALA A 165 29.75 12.84 18.42
C ALA A 165 30.98 12.34 17.64
N GLU A 166 31.01 11.05 17.29
CA GLU A 166 32.05 10.40 16.50
C GLU A 166 32.09 10.94 15.06
N VAL A 167 30.93 11.24 14.48
CA VAL A 167 30.82 11.88 13.16
C VAL A 167 31.38 13.30 13.22
N THR A 168 30.97 14.08 14.22
CA THR A 168 31.47 15.46 14.41
C THR A 168 33.00 15.50 14.60
N SER A 169 33.54 14.57 15.38
CA SER A 169 34.99 14.39 15.59
C SER A 169 35.73 13.93 14.33
N ALA A 170 35.10 13.12 13.47
CA ALA A 170 35.66 12.72 12.19
C ALA A 170 35.71 13.90 11.22
N VAL A 171 34.65 14.72 11.17
CA VAL A 171 34.58 15.93 10.33
C VAL A 171 35.65 16.95 10.70
N SER A 172 35.91 17.17 12.00
CA SER A 172 36.89 18.17 12.45
C SER A 172 38.34 17.85 12.05
N LYS A 173 38.62 16.61 11.62
CA LYS A 173 39.94 16.16 11.15
C LYS A 173 40.12 16.31 9.64
N LEU A 174 39.07 16.66 8.91
CA LEU A 174 39.11 16.84 7.47
C LEU A 174 39.89 18.11 7.07
N PRO A 175 40.55 18.12 5.90
CA PRO A 175 41.17 19.34 5.38
C PRO A 175 40.11 20.40 5.10
N THR A 176 40.47 21.68 5.15
CA THR A 176 39.53 22.78 4.84
C THR A 176 39.41 23.09 3.35
N ARG A 177 40.41 22.68 2.55
CA ARG A 177 40.44 22.89 1.08
C ARG A 177 41.22 21.81 0.36
N VAL A 178 40.91 21.62 -0.92
CA VAL A 178 41.70 20.76 -1.83
C VAL A 178 42.87 21.56 -2.39
N VAL A 179 44.06 20.94 -2.41
CA VAL A 179 45.27 21.52 -3.02
C VAL A 179 45.70 20.59 -4.15
N ALA A 180 45.54 21.02 -5.40
CA ALA A 180 45.78 20.19 -6.59
C ALA A 180 47.15 19.49 -6.57
N GLY A 181 48.22 20.22 -6.22
CA GLY A 181 49.58 19.69 -6.17
C GLY A 181 49.82 18.57 -5.15
N ARG A 182 48.88 18.29 -4.22
CA ARG A 182 48.94 17.14 -3.30
C ARG A 182 48.38 15.85 -3.91
N HIS A 183 47.89 15.88 -5.14
CA HIS A 183 47.29 14.73 -5.82
C HIS A 183 47.89 14.50 -7.23
N PRO A 184 49.23 14.41 -7.39
CA PRO A 184 49.88 14.30 -8.70
C PRO A 184 49.54 13.01 -9.46
N GLN A 185 49.02 11.99 -8.79
CA GLN A 185 48.58 10.73 -9.39
C GLN A 185 47.20 10.80 -10.06
N ARG A 186 46.46 11.90 -9.86
CA ARG A 186 45.14 12.12 -10.46
C ARG A 186 45.30 12.80 -11.82
N GLU A 187 44.37 12.51 -12.72
CA GLU A 187 44.29 13.21 -13.99
C GLU A 187 43.96 14.69 -13.76
N ASP A 188 44.71 15.58 -14.41
CA ASP A 188 44.46 17.02 -14.34
C ASP A 188 43.46 17.42 -15.43
N LEU A 189 42.23 17.69 -15.02
CA LEU A 189 41.15 18.17 -15.87
C LEU A 189 40.81 19.63 -15.57
N THR A 190 41.69 20.36 -14.88
CA THR A 190 41.43 21.77 -14.49
C THR A 190 41.36 22.72 -15.68
N GLY A 191 41.96 22.36 -16.83
CA GLY A 191 41.87 23.13 -18.07
C GLY A 191 40.62 22.84 -18.92
N LEU A 192 39.82 21.82 -18.56
CA LEU A 192 38.59 21.48 -19.27
C LEU A 192 37.44 22.37 -18.76
N PRO A 193 36.65 23.04 -19.62
CA PRO A 193 35.64 24.02 -19.21
C PRO A 193 34.37 23.33 -18.68
N LEU A 194 34.53 22.50 -17.65
CA LEU A 194 33.48 21.84 -16.89
C LEU A 194 32.65 22.90 -16.16
N VAL A 195 31.33 22.68 -16.12
CA VAL A 195 30.38 23.52 -15.38
C VAL A 195 29.42 22.64 -14.59
N THR A 196 28.88 23.17 -13.49
CA THR A 196 27.74 22.55 -12.79
C THR A 196 26.45 23.25 -13.24
N ILE A 197 25.35 22.50 -13.35
CA ILE A 197 24.03 23.02 -13.75
C ILE A 197 23.00 22.44 -12.81
N ASP A 198 22.48 23.26 -11.91
CA ASP A 198 21.66 22.82 -10.77
C ASP A 198 20.48 23.78 -10.52
N GLY A 199 19.58 23.43 -9.60
CA GLY A 199 18.53 24.35 -9.15
C GLY A 199 19.09 25.57 -8.41
N GLU A 200 18.34 26.67 -8.39
CA GLU A 200 18.75 27.97 -7.81
C GLU A 200 19.21 27.85 -6.35
N THR A 201 18.53 27.00 -5.57
CA THR A 201 18.74 26.80 -4.13
C THR A 201 19.78 25.71 -3.79
N ALA A 202 20.25 24.96 -4.78
CA ALA A 202 21.20 23.86 -4.58
C ALA A 202 22.57 24.36 -4.09
N ARG A 203 23.22 23.57 -3.21
CA ARG A 203 24.55 23.88 -2.64
C ARG A 203 25.52 22.69 -2.71
N ASP A 204 24.98 21.50 -2.88
CA ASP A 204 25.61 20.19 -2.97
C ASP A 204 25.75 19.75 -4.43
N PHE A 205 26.70 20.35 -5.16
CA PHE A 205 26.93 20.06 -6.58
C PHE A 205 27.68 18.73 -6.73
N ASP A 206 26.97 17.67 -7.08
CA ASP A 206 27.52 16.32 -7.27
C ASP A 206 28.27 16.18 -8.59
N ASP A 207 27.77 16.81 -9.66
CA ASP A 207 28.22 16.59 -11.04
C ASP A 207 28.63 17.88 -11.75
N ALA A 208 29.63 17.73 -12.63
CA ALA A 208 30.06 18.75 -13.57
C ALA A 208 30.17 18.13 -14.97
N VAL A 209 29.71 18.87 -15.98
CA VAL A 209 29.58 18.36 -17.35
C VAL A 209 30.36 19.18 -18.37
N TYR A 210 30.86 18.50 -19.39
CA TYR A 210 31.48 19.09 -20.56
C TYR A 210 31.16 18.24 -21.79
N ALA A 211 30.88 18.87 -22.93
CA ALA A 211 30.79 18.15 -24.20
C ALA A 211 31.48 18.90 -25.35
N GLU A 212 31.95 18.15 -26.34
CA GLU A 212 32.43 18.68 -27.60
C GLU A 212 32.09 17.78 -28.79
N PRO A 213 31.79 18.34 -29.97
CA PRO A 213 31.64 17.53 -31.17
C PRO A 213 32.99 16.97 -31.62
N LEU A 214 32.99 15.72 -32.05
CA LEU A 214 34.17 15.07 -32.61
C LEU A 214 34.39 15.50 -34.06
N LYS A 215 35.62 15.94 -34.38
CA LYS A 215 36.04 16.29 -35.75
C LYS A 215 36.31 15.04 -36.60
N ARG A 216 35.28 14.22 -36.84
CA ARG A 216 35.33 13.00 -37.68
C ARG A 216 34.28 13.08 -38.79
N ARG A 217 34.53 12.43 -39.93
CA ARG A 217 33.58 12.37 -41.06
C ARG A 217 32.20 11.80 -40.66
N ALA A 218 32.18 10.87 -39.71
CA ALA A 218 30.96 10.25 -39.19
C ALA A 218 30.25 11.08 -38.10
N GLY A 219 30.82 12.22 -37.67
CA GLY A 219 30.33 12.99 -36.53
C GLY A 219 30.51 12.29 -35.19
N GLY A 220 29.74 12.72 -34.18
CA GLY A 220 29.75 12.20 -32.81
C GLY A 220 30.18 13.25 -31.78
N PHE A 221 30.19 12.85 -30.52
CA PHE A 221 30.48 13.71 -29.38
C PHE A 221 31.44 13.04 -28.40
N ARG A 222 32.23 13.86 -27.72
CA ARG A 222 32.90 13.50 -26.47
C ARG A 222 32.13 14.15 -25.35
N LEU A 223 31.74 13.37 -24.35
CA LEU A 223 31.07 13.81 -23.13
C LEU A 223 31.96 13.47 -21.95
N VAL A 224 32.18 14.43 -21.06
CA VAL A 224 32.88 14.23 -19.78
C VAL A 224 31.92 14.59 -18.67
N VAL A 225 31.70 13.63 -17.77
CA VAL A 225 30.91 13.78 -16.55
C VAL A 225 31.84 13.58 -15.36
N ALA A 226 32.13 14.64 -14.61
CA ALA A 226 32.96 14.60 -13.42
C ALA A 226 32.08 14.60 -12.18
N ILE A 227 32.19 13.56 -11.35
CA ILE A 227 31.38 13.40 -10.14
C ILE A 227 32.24 13.61 -8.89
N ALA A 228 31.71 14.27 -7.86
CA ALA A 228 32.35 14.47 -6.57
C ALA A 228 32.96 13.16 -6.01
N ASP A 229 34.25 13.15 -5.68
CA ASP A 229 34.93 11.96 -5.16
C ASP A 229 34.70 11.77 -3.65
N VAL A 230 33.44 11.51 -3.27
CA VAL A 230 33.03 11.30 -1.88
C VAL A 230 33.78 10.13 -1.25
N GLY A 231 34.06 9.07 -2.02
CA GLY A 231 34.85 7.92 -1.58
C GLY A 231 36.31 8.26 -1.20
N HIS A 232 36.81 9.43 -1.58
CA HIS A 232 38.06 9.96 -1.07
C HIS A 232 37.98 10.35 0.41
N TYR A 233 36.87 10.93 0.86
CA TYR A 233 36.71 11.46 2.22
C TYR A 233 36.00 10.46 3.15
N VAL A 234 34.99 9.76 2.64
CA VAL A 234 34.18 8.82 3.42
C VAL A 234 34.70 7.39 3.18
N LYS A 235 35.56 6.92 4.10
CA LYS A 235 36.16 5.57 4.03
C LYS A 235 35.26 4.52 4.66
N ARG A 236 35.29 3.31 4.11
CA ARG A 236 34.50 2.19 4.64
C ARG A 236 34.77 1.93 6.11
N LYS A 237 33.73 1.57 6.86
CA LYS A 237 33.81 1.20 8.28
C LYS A 237 34.44 2.30 9.13
N THR A 238 34.04 3.55 8.86
CA THR A 238 34.39 4.71 9.67
C THR A 238 33.09 5.36 10.15
N PRO A 239 33.10 6.21 11.20
CA PRO A 239 31.88 6.84 11.69
C PRO A 239 31.07 7.58 10.62
N LEU A 240 31.75 8.22 9.65
CA LEU A 240 31.10 8.88 8.52
C LEU A 240 30.40 7.90 7.57
N ASP A 241 30.97 6.71 7.39
CA ASP A 241 30.40 5.65 6.54
C ASP A 241 29.23 4.96 7.22
N ASP A 242 29.37 4.64 8.50
CA ASP A 242 28.31 3.98 9.28
C ASP A 242 27.06 4.88 9.34
N GLU A 243 27.24 6.19 9.54
CA GLU A 243 26.15 7.17 9.50
C GLU A 243 25.58 7.33 8.07
N ALA A 244 26.42 7.31 7.04
CA ALA A 244 25.97 7.36 5.65
C ALA A 244 25.17 6.10 5.25
N VAL A 245 25.50 4.92 5.79
CA VAL A 245 24.69 3.70 5.64
C VAL A 245 23.34 3.89 6.34
N LEU A 246 23.35 4.35 7.60
CA LEU A 246 22.15 4.55 8.42
C LEU A 246 21.14 5.49 7.74
N ARG A 247 21.65 6.58 7.14
CA ARG A 247 20.85 7.55 6.38
C ARG A 247 20.50 7.03 4.98
N SER A 248 21.46 6.42 4.29
CA SER A 248 21.45 5.95 2.89
C SER A 248 21.17 6.98 1.81
N THR A 249 20.34 7.99 2.09
CA THR A 249 19.96 9.05 1.16
C THR A 249 19.71 10.35 1.91
N SER A 250 19.96 11.49 1.26
CA SER A 250 19.47 12.79 1.75
C SER A 250 17.95 12.87 1.60
N VAL A 251 17.29 13.61 2.49
CA VAL A 251 15.84 13.88 2.45
C VAL A 251 15.61 15.36 2.19
N TYR A 252 14.87 15.67 1.13
CA TYR A 252 14.60 17.04 0.70
C TYR A 252 13.17 17.43 1.06
N PHE A 253 13.03 18.49 1.84
CA PHE A 253 11.77 19.17 2.14
C PHE A 253 11.82 20.60 1.59
N PRO A 254 10.68 21.31 1.48
CA PRO A 254 10.70 22.74 1.17
C PRO A 254 11.59 23.48 2.18
N GLU A 255 12.51 24.30 1.67
CA GLU A 255 13.50 25.11 2.43
C GLU A 255 14.46 24.36 3.38
N ARG A 256 14.36 23.04 3.52
CA ARG A 256 15.17 22.25 4.46
C ARG A 256 15.60 20.91 3.89
N VAL A 257 16.87 20.58 4.08
CA VAL A 257 17.44 19.28 3.69
C VAL A 257 17.96 18.57 4.95
N ILE A 258 17.69 17.28 5.07
CA ILE A 258 18.39 16.38 6.00
C ILE A 258 19.42 15.62 5.19
N PRO A 259 20.70 16.03 5.22
CA PRO A 259 21.68 15.47 4.32
C PRO A 259 22.18 14.10 4.81
N MET A 260 22.55 13.24 3.85
CA MET A 260 23.23 11.97 4.13
C MET A 260 24.60 12.19 4.76
N LEU A 261 25.30 13.26 4.35
CA LEU A 261 26.64 13.60 4.81
C LEU A 261 26.66 15.00 5.46
N PRO A 262 27.50 15.23 6.49
CA PRO A 262 27.66 16.53 7.11
C PRO A 262 27.98 17.64 6.10
N GLU A 263 27.49 18.84 6.34
CA GLU A 263 27.55 20.00 5.43
C GLU A 263 28.99 20.39 5.06
N ALA A 264 29.95 20.17 5.96
CA ALA A 264 31.37 20.36 5.70
C ALA A 264 31.89 19.50 4.52
N LEU A 265 31.28 18.33 4.31
CA LEU A 265 31.52 17.46 3.16
C LEU A 265 30.57 17.80 2.01
N SER A 266 29.25 17.68 2.24
CA SER A 266 28.24 17.75 1.18
C SER A 266 28.21 19.11 0.49
N ASN A 267 28.16 20.21 1.24
CA ASN A 267 28.20 21.56 0.69
C ASN A 267 29.63 22.07 0.50
N GLY A 268 30.62 21.46 1.15
CA GLY A 268 32.00 21.92 1.22
C GLY A 268 32.96 21.17 0.30
N LEU A 269 33.72 20.20 0.87
CA LEU A 269 34.82 19.52 0.19
C LEU A 269 34.41 18.68 -1.02
N CYS A 270 33.23 18.07 -0.97
CA CYS A 270 32.72 17.23 -2.05
C CYS A 270 32.01 18.06 -3.13
N SER A 271 31.27 19.10 -2.75
CA SER A 271 30.57 19.98 -3.69
C SER A 271 31.54 20.56 -4.72
N LEU A 272 31.22 20.39 -6.00
CA LEU A 272 32.00 20.83 -7.15
C LEU A 272 31.88 22.35 -7.39
N ARG A 273 32.14 23.14 -6.35
CA ARG A 273 32.02 24.60 -6.35
C ARG A 273 32.82 25.26 -7.48
N PRO A 274 32.31 26.37 -8.04
CA PRO A 274 32.99 27.10 -9.09
C PRO A 274 34.30 27.72 -8.58
N GLU A 275 35.24 27.90 -9.49
CA GLU A 275 36.49 28.64 -9.30
C GLU A 275 37.44 28.07 -8.23
N GLU A 276 37.29 26.80 -7.88
CA GLU A 276 38.19 26.13 -6.94
C GLU A 276 38.52 24.69 -7.39
N PRO A 277 39.73 24.18 -7.10
CA PRO A 277 40.07 22.79 -7.35
C PRO A 277 39.21 21.82 -6.54
N ARG A 278 38.74 20.74 -7.18
CA ARG A 278 37.95 19.68 -6.53
C ARG A 278 38.39 18.30 -6.99
N LEU A 279 38.24 17.31 -6.09
CA LEU A 279 38.53 15.91 -6.41
C LEU A 279 37.28 15.28 -7.04
N ALA A 280 37.46 14.66 -8.19
CA ALA A 280 36.38 14.01 -8.90
C ALA A 280 36.74 12.58 -9.32
N LEU A 281 35.71 11.79 -9.57
CA LEU A 281 35.76 10.57 -10.35
C LEU A 281 35.10 10.89 -11.69
N ALA A 282 35.91 10.99 -12.74
CA ALA A 282 35.47 11.39 -14.07
C ALA A 282 35.09 10.17 -14.91
N CYS A 283 34.01 10.31 -15.68
CA CYS A 283 33.58 9.39 -16.73
C CYS A 283 33.67 10.13 -18.07
N GLU A 284 34.63 9.72 -18.91
CA GLU A 284 34.74 10.19 -20.28
C GLU A 284 34.08 9.19 -21.22
N MET A 285 33.21 9.68 -22.10
CA MET A 285 32.41 8.87 -23.04
C MET A 285 32.54 9.41 -24.45
N PHE A 286 32.58 8.52 -25.42
CA PHE A 286 32.53 8.84 -26.84
C PHE A 286 31.26 8.26 -27.45
N ILE A 287 30.47 9.14 -28.05
CA ILE A 287 29.11 8.88 -28.50
C ILE A 287 29.04 9.10 -30.00
N ASP A 288 28.50 8.14 -30.74
CA ASP A 288 28.33 8.27 -32.18
C ASP A 288 27.16 9.20 -32.55
N ALA A 289 26.99 9.51 -33.85
CA ALA A 289 25.90 10.36 -34.32
C ALA A 289 24.49 9.74 -34.14
N LYS A 290 24.39 8.49 -33.67
CA LYS A 290 23.14 7.78 -33.39
C LYS A 290 22.85 7.68 -31.88
N GLY A 291 23.71 8.25 -31.03
CA GLY A 291 23.56 8.21 -29.58
C GLY A 291 24.10 6.95 -28.92
N ASN A 292 24.88 6.12 -29.62
CA ASN A 292 25.50 4.94 -29.02
C ASN A 292 26.83 5.29 -28.38
N ILE A 293 27.01 4.91 -27.11
CA ILE A 293 28.29 5.00 -26.41
C ILE A 293 29.16 3.84 -26.88
N TYR A 294 30.23 4.12 -27.62
CA TYR A 294 31.12 3.08 -28.16
C TYR A 294 32.47 2.99 -27.43
N LYS A 295 32.79 3.98 -26.60
CA LYS A 295 33.97 3.98 -25.74
C LYS A 295 33.68 4.78 -24.48
N HIS A 296 34.10 4.27 -23.33
CA HIS A 296 34.06 4.98 -22.06
C HIS A 296 35.36 4.73 -21.27
N GLN A 297 35.70 5.66 -20.37
CA GLN A 297 36.87 5.57 -19.50
C GLN A 297 36.57 6.26 -18.16
N PHE A 298 37.04 5.64 -17.07
CA PHE A 298 36.97 6.21 -15.73
C PHE A 298 38.37 6.61 -15.24
N SER A 299 38.47 7.74 -14.55
CA SER A 299 39.71 8.22 -13.93
C SER A 299 39.45 8.99 -12.63
N GLU A 300 40.37 8.83 -11.66
CA GLU A 300 40.43 9.74 -10.51
C GLU A 300 41.07 11.06 -10.98
N ALA A 301 40.35 12.18 -10.86
CA ALA A 301 40.73 13.46 -11.43
C ALA A 301 40.76 14.61 -10.40
N VAL A 302 41.46 15.69 -10.76
CA VAL A 302 41.30 17.02 -10.16
C VAL A 302 40.64 17.91 -11.22
N ILE A 303 39.55 18.57 -10.86
CA ILE A 303 38.79 19.45 -11.76
C ILE A 303 38.79 20.88 -11.24
N PHE A 304 38.40 21.81 -12.10
CA PHE A 304 38.08 23.19 -11.76
C PHE A 304 36.76 23.54 -12.46
N SER A 305 35.69 23.74 -11.68
CA SER A 305 34.41 24.15 -12.27
C SER A 305 34.51 25.61 -12.70
N HIS A 306 34.30 25.88 -13.99
CA HIS A 306 34.47 27.21 -14.58
C HIS A 306 33.25 28.11 -14.38
N ALA A 307 32.13 27.51 -13.99
CA ALA A 307 30.91 28.22 -13.62
C ALA A 307 29.94 27.31 -12.87
N ARG A 308 29.19 27.91 -11.94
CA ARG A 308 27.94 27.35 -11.43
C ARG A 308 26.80 28.01 -12.20
N LEU A 309 26.06 27.22 -12.96
CA LEU A 309 24.91 27.65 -13.74
C LEU A 309 23.62 27.12 -13.12
N THR A 310 22.51 27.75 -13.46
CA THR A 310 21.16 27.25 -13.13
C THR A 310 20.46 26.72 -14.36
N TYR A 311 19.48 25.83 -14.16
CA TYR A 311 18.64 25.35 -15.26
C TYR A 311 17.97 26.50 -16.03
N ASN A 312 17.44 27.50 -15.31
CA ASN A 312 16.81 28.67 -15.93
C ASN A 312 17.80 29.51 -16.75
N GLN A 313 19.04 29.69 -16.28
CA GLN A 313 20.07 30.42 -17.04
C GLN A 313 20.47 29.68 -18.31
N VAL A 314 20.65 28.36 -18.23
CA VAL A 314 20.97 27.53 -19.40
C VAL A 314 19.82 27.54 -20.38
N GLN A 315 18.58 27.41 -19.91
CA GLN A 315 17.38 27.50 -20.74
C GLN A 315 17.29 28.85 -21.47
N ALA A 316 17.45 29.96 -20.75
CA ALA A 316 17.43 31.30 -21.36
C ALA A 316 18.54 31.49 -22.42
N TYR A 317 19.72 30.90 -22.21
CA TYR A 317 20.79 30.88 -23.20
C TYR A 317 20.42 30.07 -24.44
N LEU A 318 19.80 28.90 -24.27
CA LEU A 318 19.36 28.05 -25.39
C LEU A 318 18.25 28.71 -26.20
N ASP A 319 17.31 29.39 -25.54
CA ASP A 319 16.14 30.00 -26.20
C ASP A 319 16.46 31.30 -26.92
N SER A 320 17.28 32.16 -26.30
CA SER A 320 17.46 33.56 -26.75
C SER A 320 18.92 33.99 -26.93
N GLY A 321 19.88 33.13 -26.60
CA GLY A 321 21.30 33.49 -26.58
C GLY A 321 21.69 34.43 -25.43
N ALA A 322 20.89 34.48 -24.35
CA ALA A 322 21.19 35.26 -23.15
C ALA A 322 22.58 34.93 -22.59
N SER A 323 23.31 35.92 -22.07
CA SER A 323 24.67 35.70 -21.57
C SER A 323 24.67 34.80 -20.32
N LEU A 324 25.45 33.72 -20.34
CA LEU A 324 25.71 32.91 -19.15
C LEU A 324 26.64 33.66 -18.16
N PRO A 325 26.44 33.49 -16.84
CA PRO A 325 27.26 34.14 -15.80
C PRO A 325 28.62 33.45 -15.65
N VAL A 326 29.49 33.63 -16.65
CA VAL A 326 30.79 32.96 -16.75
C VAL A 326 31.91 33.98 -16.97
N SER A 327 33.12 33.66 -16.51
CA SER A 327 34.27 34.55 -16.69
C SER A 327 34.54 34.80 -18.18
N ARG A 328 35.03 36.01 -18.54
CA ARG A 328 35.34 36.34 -19.94
C ARG A 328 36.35 35.38 -20.58
N ALA A 329 37.29 34.87 -19.79
CA ALA A 329 38.31 33.93 -20.25
C ALA A 329 37.70 32.57 -20.66
N SER A 330 36.63 32.14 -19.98
CA SER A 330 36.01 30.83 -20.18
C SER A 330 34.73 30.90 -21.02
N ALA A 331 34.18 32.10 -21.26
CA ALA A 331 32.88 32.31 -21.89
C ALA A 331 32.72 31.59 -23.23
N GLN A 332 33.70 31.71 -24.13
CA GLN A 332 33.61 31.08 -25.44
C GLN A 332 33.57 29.55 -25.34
N ALA A 333 34.45 28.97 -24.52
CA ALA A 333 34.58 27.52 -24.39
C ALA A 333 33.36 26.89 -23.67
N VAL A 334 32.86 27.54 -22.61
CA VAL A 334 31.63 27.12 -21.93
C VAL A 334 30.43 27.22 -22.88
N ASN A 335 30.27 28.33 -23.60
CA ASN A 335 29.18 28.51 -24.56
C ASN A 335 29.17 27.43 -25.66
N GLN A 336 30.36 27.02 -26.13
CA GLN A 336 30.52 25.92 -27.08
C GLN A 336 30.15 24.57 -26.47
N SER A 337 30.57 24.31 -25.23
CA SER A 337 30.22 23.09 -24.50
C SER A 337 28.70 22.97 -24.29
N ILE A 338 28.02 24.04 -23.88
CA ILE A 338 26.56 24.04 -23.67
C ILE A 338 25.81 23.78 -24.98
N LYS A 339 26.28 24.36 -26.09
CA LYS A 339 25.73 24.07 -27.42
C LYS A 339 25.94 22.61 -27.82
N ALA A 340 27.11 22.05 -27.55
CA ALA A 340 27.41 20.65 -27.81
C ALA A 340 26.55 19.71 -26.94
N LEU A 341 26.30 20.07 -25.67
CA LEU A 341 25.38 19.33 -24.78
C LEU A 341 23.95 19.34 -25.31
N ALA A 342 23.45 20.48 -25.82
CA ALA A 342 22.12 20.55 -26.42
C ALA A 342 22.02 19.67 -27.69
N GLN A 343 23.02 19.73 -28.58
CA GLN A 343 23.07 18.86 -29.76
C GLN A 343 23.15 17.37 -29.40
N LEU A 344 23.94 17.04 -28.38
CA LEU A 344 24.05 15.69 -27.86
C LEU A 344 22.72 15.23 -27.25
N HIS A 345 22.02 16.09 -26.51
CA HIS A 345 20.71 15.81 -25.95
C HIS A 345 19.71 15.40 -27.04
N ASP A 346 19.64 16.13 -28.16
CA ASP A 346 18.74 15.78 -29.27
C ASP A 346 19.01 14.36 -29.81
N VAL A 347 20.29 14.01 -29.98
CA VAL A 347 20.73 12.70 -30.44
C VAL A 347 20.38 11.61 -29.42
N MET A 348 20.63 11.85 -28.13
CA MET A 348 20.35 10.91 -27.05
C MET A 348 18.85 10.71 -26.85
N ARG A 349 18.05 11.77 -26.97
CA ARG A 349 16.59 11.72 -26.90
C ARG A 349 16.01 10.87 -28.03
N ALA A 350 16.50 11.02 -29.26
CA ALA A 350 16.09 10.18 -30.38
C ALA A 350 16.45 8.69 -30.14
N ALA A 351 17.65 8.41 -29.61
CA ALA A 351 18.07 7.06 -29.27
C ALA A 351 17.22 6.46 -28.14
N ARG A 352 16.88 7.25 -27.12
CA ARG A 352 16.02 6.89 -25.99
C ARG A 352 14.61 6.56 -26.42
N ALA A 353 14.01 7.39 -27.29
CA ALA A 353 12.70 7.15 -27.87
C ALA A 353 12.68 5.82 -28.65
N LYS A 354 13.68 5.61 -29.53
CA LYS A 354 13.80 4.37 -30.32
C LYS A 354 13.95 3.11 -29.46
N ARG A 355 14.60 3.22 -28.29
CA ARG A 355 14.78 2.12 -27.34
C ARG A 355 13.49 1.75 -26.59
N GLY A 356 12.47 2.62 -26.61
CA GLY A 356 11.20 2.37 -25.91
C GLY A 356 11.21 2.83 -24.45
N ALA A 357 12.09 3.75 -24.06
CA ALA A 357 12.08 4.29 -22.70
C ALA A 357 10.77 5.03 -22.42
N LEU A 358 10.21 4.82 -21.23
CA LEU A 358 8.94 5.42 -20.85
C LEU A 358 9.17 6.89 -20.47
N GLU A 359 8.29 7.75 -20.96
CA GLU A 359 8.22 9.16 -20.60
C GLU A 359 6.79 9.42 -20.12
N PHE A 360 6.68 9.97 -18.91
CA PHE A 360 5.41 10.27 -18.29
C PHE A 360 5.26 11.77 -18.19
N GLU A 361 4.08 12.27 -18.55
CA GLU A 361 3.68 13.62 -18.18
C GLU A 361 3.41 13.62 -16.67
N THR A 362 4.15 14.42 -15.92
CA THR A 362 4.04 14.50 -14.47
C THR A 362 2.99 15.56 -14.09
N HIS A 363 2.03 15.17 -13.26
CA HIS A 363 1.08 16.11 -12.63
C HIS A 363 1.66 16.59 -11.30
N GLU A 364 2.79 17.30 -11.37
CA GLU A 364 3.57 17.75 -10.21
C GLU A 364 3.53 19.27 -10.08
N ALA A 365 3.56 19.74 -8.83
CA ALA A 365 3.61 21.16 -8.51
C ALA A 365 4.67 21.44 -7.45
N SER A 366 5.34 22.58 -7.61
CA SER A 366 6.22 23.16 -6.62
C SER A 366 5.41 24.02 -5.65
N ILE A 367 5.81 23.99 -4.38
CA ILE A 367 5.23 24.80 -3.31
C ILE A 367 6.19 25.95 -3.03
N GLU A 368 5.72 27.18 -3.22
CA GLU A 368 6.44 28.37 -2.78
C GLU A 368 6.07 28.68 -1.34
N ILE A 369 7.09 28.84 -0.49
CA ILE A 369 6.92 29.14 0.92
C ILE A 369 7.21 30.62 1.18
N GLN A 370 6.38 31.24 2.01
CA GLN A 370 6.61 32.57 2.57
C GLN A 370 6.25 32.55 4.05
N ASP A 371 7.16 33.02 4.91
CA ASP A 371 6.98 33.07 6.37
C ASP A 371 6.53 31.73 6.98
N GLY A 372 7.06 30.62 6.46
CA GLY A 372 6.76 29.26 6.93
C GLY A 372 5.36 28.74 6.58
N ARG A 373 4.71 29.34 5.58
CA ARG A 373 3.41 28.91 5.01
C ARG A 373 3.47 28.87 3.48
N VAL A 374 2.53 28.15 2.88
CA VAL A 374 2.38 28.12 1.42
C VAL A 374 1.88 29.48 0.92
N ALA A 375 2.64 30.11 0.02
CA ALA A 375 2.25 31.31 -0.71
C ALA A 375 1.54 30.96 -2.03
N SER A 376 2.12 30.02 -2.77
CA SER A 376 1.65 29.60 -4.08
C SER A 376 1.93 28.12 -4.33
N ILE A 377 1.11 27.50 -5.18
CA ILE A 377 1.34 26.16 -5.75
C ILE A 377 1.43 26.35 -7.26
N ILE A 378 2.58 26.01 -7.85
CA ILE A 378 2.88 26.30 -9.26
C ILE A 378 3.27 24.98 -9.96
N PRO A 379 2.77 24.68 -11.16
CA PRO A 379 3.21 23.50 -11.91
C PRO A 379 4.72 23.49 -12.11
N VAL A 380 5.34 22.31 -11.98
CA VAL A 380 6.76 22.14 -12.29
C VAL A 380 6.94 22.06 -13.80
N GLU A 381 7.80 22.91 -14.35
CA GLU A 381 8.15 22.86 -15.78
C GLU A 381 9.45 22.08 -16.01
N ARG A 382 9.38 21.03 -16.84
CA ARG A 382 10.55 20.23 -17.22
C ARG A 382 11.27 20.80 -18.44
N LEU A 383 12.09 21.83 -18.20
CA LEU A 383 12.93 22.50 -19.20
C LEU A 383 13.92 21.57 -19.94
N VAL A 384 14.37 21.97 -21.15
CA VAL A 384 15.42 21.28 -21.91
C VAL A 384 16.73 21.24 -21.12
N ALA A 385 17.01 22.30 -20.35
CA ALA A 385 18.15 22.36 -19.44
C ALA A 385 18.17 21.23 -18.38
N HIS A 386 17.00 20.77 -17.91
CA HIS A 386 16.93 19.60 -17.03
C HIS A 386 17.26 18.33 -17.81
N GLN A 387 16.64 18.17 -18.98
CA GLN A 387 16.72 16.96 -19.79
C GLN A 387 18.15 16.70 -20.33
N LEU A 388 18.93 17.75 -20.65
CA LEU A 388 20.32 17.57 -21.08
C LEU A 388 21.20 17.00 -19.98
N ILE A 389 21.01 17.41 -18.72
CA ILE A 389 21.74 16.88 -17.57
C ILE A 389 21.27 15.45 -17.29
N GLU A 390 19.96 15.19 -17.30
CA GLU A 390 19.41 13.84 -17.13
C GLU A 390 20.05 12.83 -18.12
N GLU A 391 20.13 13.15 -19.41
CA GLU A 391 20.73 12.27 -20.42
C GLU A 391 22.24 12.07 -20.20
N ALA A 392 22.97 13.12 -19.83
CA ALA A 392 24.39 13.01 -19.50
C ALA A 392 24.64 12.09 -18.30
N MET A 393 23.80 12.21 -17.26
CA MET A 393 23.88 11.36 -16.07
C MET A 393 23.50 9.91 -16.37
N ILE A 394 22.44 9.68 -17.17
CA ILE A 394 22.05 8.33 -17.60
C ILE A 394 23.19 7.67 -18.38
N ALA A 395 23.85 8.40 -19.28
CA ALA A 395 25.00 7.90 -20.04
C ALA A 395 26.16 7.47 -19.13
N ALA A 396 26.50 8.29 -18.12
CA ALA A 396 27.54 7.97 -17.15
C ALA A 396 27.17 6.76 -16.27
N ASN A 397 25.91 6.68 -15.84
CA ASN A 397 25.35 5.57 -15.07
C ASN A 397 25.40 4.23 -15.84
N VAL A 398 25.03 4.24 -17.12
CA VAL A 398 25.17 3.06 -18.00
C VAL A 398 26.63 2.68 -18.18
N SER A 399 27.51 3.66 -18.40
CA SER A 399 28.95 3.41 -18.56
C SER A 399 29.58 2.82 -17.29
N ALA A 400 29.14 3.24 -16.10
CA ALA A 400 29.57 2.66 -14.83
C ALA A 400 29.18 1.18 -14.72
N ALA A 401 27.95 0.84 -15.14
CA ALA A 401 27.49 -0.55 -15.16
C ALA A 401 28.33 -1.42 -16.09
N VAL A 402 28.54 -0.98 -17.34
CA VAL A 402 29.37 -1.71 -18.31
C VAL A 402 30.79 -1.91 -17.78
N PHE A 403 31.41 -0.84 -17.25
CA PHE A 403 32.78 -0.88 -16.75
C PHE A 403 32.98 -1.89 -15.61
N LEU A 404 32.02 -1.98 -14.69
CA LEU A 404 32.10 -2.91 -13.55
C LEU A 404 31.77 -4.35 -13.93
N GLU A 405 30.84 -4.56 -14.86
CA GLU A 405 30.54 -5.89 -15.43
C GLU A 405 31.75 -6.47 -16.17
N GLU A 406 32.41 -5.68 -17.02
CA GLU A 406 33.63 -6.08 -17.74
C GLU A 406 34.77 -6.44 -16.77
N ALA A 407 34.85 -5.73 -15.64
CA ALA A 407 35.85 -5.98 -14.61
C ALA A 407 35.45 -7.11 -13.63
N GLN A 408 34.23 -7.64 -13.74
CA GLN A 408 33.63 -8.63 -12.82
C GLN A 408 33.70 -8.18 -11.35
N VAL A 409 33.49 -6.88 -11.09
CA VAL A 409 33.46 -6.34 -9.73
C VAL A 409 32.00 -6.17 -9.30
N PRO A 410 31.57 -6.78 -8.20
CA PRO A 410 30.19 -6.68 -7.75
C PRO A 410 29.87 -5.27 -7.23
N ALA A 411 28.67 -4.79 -7.54
CA ALA A 411 28.15 -3.48 -7.15
C ALA A 411 26.61 -3.52 -7.13
N LEU A 412 25.97 -2.42 -6.72
CA LEU A 412 24.52 -2.31 -6.74
C LEU A 412 24.02 -1.76 -8.08
N TYR A 413 23.17 -2.52 -8.75
CA TYR A 413 22.35 -2.06 -9.86
C TYR A 413 21.10 -1.35 -9.35
N ARG A 414 20.62 -0.40 -10.13
CA ARG A 414 19.29 0.18 -9.97
C ARG A 414 18.36 -0.62 -10.87
N VAL A 415 17.67 -1.59 -10.29
CA VAL A 415 16.80 -2.52 -10.98
C VAL A 415 15.38 -1.97 -11.02
N HIS A 416 14.73 -2.11 -12.17
CA HIS A 416 13.31 -1.85 -12.32
C HIS A 416 12.71 -3.01 -13.10
N GLU A 417 12.03 -3.88 -12.37
CA GLU A 417 11.41 -5.10 -12.88
C GLU A 417 10.26 -4.80 -13.85
N THR A 418 9.79 -5.84 -14.54
CA THR A 418 8.61 -5.76 -15.42
C THR A 418 7.34 -5.40 -14.62
N PRO A 419 6.35 -4.76 -15.28
CA PRO A 419 5.09 -4.38 -14.65
C PRO A 419 4.32 -5.57 -14.08
N ASP A 420 3.45 -5.30 -13.11
CA ASP A 420 2.55 -6.29 -12.55
C ASP A 420 1.46 -6.68 -13.58
N PRO A 421 1.33 -7.96 -13.97
CA PRO A 421 0.37 -8.39 -15.00
C PRO A 421 -1.09 -8.02 -14.70
N ASP A 422 -1.51 -8.09 -13.43
CA ASP A 422 -2.89 -7.79 -13.03
C ASP A 422 -3.16 -6.30 -13.19
N LYS A 423 -2.19 -5.45 -12.80
CA LYS A 423 -2.28 -4.00 -12.99
C LYS A 423 -2.22 -3.58 -14.45
N VAL A 424 -1.44 -4.28 -15.28
CA VAL A 424 -1.44 -4.01 -16.72
C VAL A 424 -2.79 -4.39 -17.34
N ALA A 425 -3.43 -5.47 -16.89
CA ALA A 425 -4.77 -5.81 -17.34
C ALA A 425 -5.79 -4.72 -16.97
N GLU A 426 -5.71 -4.18 -15.74
CA GLU A 426 -6.52 -3.04 -15.29
C GLU A 426 -6.27 -1.79 -16.15
N PHE A 427 -5.00 -1.43 -16.38
CA PHE A 427 -4.64 -0.29 -17.22
C PHE A 427 -5.11 -0.46 -18.68
N SER A 428 -5.01 -1.66 -19.24
CA SER A 428 -5.52 -1.99 -20.57
C SER A 428 -7.04 -1.80 -20.69
N GLN A 429 -7.79 -2.18 -19.65
CA GLN A 429 -9.23 -1.93 -19.60
C GLN A 429 -9.54 -0.42 -19.57
N ALA A 430 -8.79 0.35 -18.77
CA ALA A 430 -8.97 1.80 -18.68
C ALA A 430 -8.66 2.50 -20.02
N LEU A 431 -7.57 2.13 -20.69
CA LEU A 431 -7.25 2.63 -22.04
C LEU A 431 -8.34 2.26 -23.07
N GLY A 432 -8.94 1.08 -22.92
CA GLY A 432 -10.05 0.64 -23.77
C GLY A 432 -11.25 1.59 -23.73
N GLN A 433 -11.52 2.25 -22.60
CA GLN A 433 -12.62 3.21 -22.45
C GLN A 433 -12.44 4.46 -23.32
N ILE A 434 -11.19 4.85 -23.59
CA ILE A 434 -10.84 5.96 -24.48
C ILE A 434 -10.47 5.51 -25.89
N GLY A 435 -10.68 4.22 -26.23
CA GLY A 435 -10.39 3.69 -27.56
C GLY A 435 -8.90 3.42 -27.84
N VAL A 436 -8.04 3.47 -26.81
CA VAL A 436 -6.63 3.07 -26.91
C VAL A 436 -6.52 1.58 -26.57
N LYS A 437 -5.95 0.79 -27.48
CA LYS A 437 -5.76 -0.65 -27.27
C LYS A 437 -4.30 -0.93 -26.97
N LEU A 438 -4.04 -1.62 -25.86
CA LEU A 438 -2.77 -2.29 -25.62
C LEU A 438 -2.77 -3.63 -26.40
N PRO A 439 -1.69 -3.94 -27.15
CA PRO A 439 -1.51 -5.24 -27.78
C PRO A 439 -1.64 -6.38 -26.77
N SER A 440 -2.22 -7.51 -27.20
CA SER A 440 -2.23 -8.75 -26.43
C SER A 440 -0.85 -9.41 -26.46
N GLY A 441 -0.31 -9.81 -25.31
CA GLY A 441 0.96 -10.53 -25.21
C GLY A 441 1.89 -9.97 -24.13
N GLU A 442 3.19 -10.24 -24.30
CA GLU A 442 4.22 -9.71 -23.40
C GLU A 442 4.32 -8.19 -23.49
N ILE A 443 4.30 -7.53 -22.33
CA ILE A 443 4.30 -6.08 -22.23
C ILE A 443 5.74 -5.60 -22.17
N THR A 444 6.24 -5.11 -23.30
CA THR A 444 7.57 -4.52 -23.42
C THR A 444 7.52 -3.01 -23.17
N PRO A 445 8.66 -2.36 -22.85
CA PRO A 445 8.70 -0.90 -22.72
C PRO A 445 8.21 -0.17 -23.97
N LEU A 446 8.55 -0.68 -25.17
CA LEU A 446 8.11 -0.08 -26.44
C LEU A 446 6.59 -0.16 -26.64
N VAL A 447 5.96 -1.26 -26.21
CA VAL A 447 4.50 -1.41 -26.27
C VAL A 447 3.83 -0.38 -25.36
N LEU A 448 4.31 -0.23 -24.12
CA LEU A 448 3.75 0.72 -23.17
C LEU A 448 4.01 2.16 -23.60
N GLN A 449 5.22 2.48 -24.08
CA GLN A 449 5.56 3.79 -24.66
C GLN A 449 4.64 4.15 -25.83
N SER A 450 4.38 3.20 -26.73
CA SER A 450 3.49 3.44 -27.88
C SER A 450 2.05 3.78 -27.45
N ALA A 451 1.59 3.22 -26.33
CA ALA A 451 0.31 3.59 -25.74
C ALA A 451 0.35 4.98 -25.10
N LEU A 452 1.41 5.28 -24.33
CA LEU A 452 1.62 6.58 -23.69
C LEU A 452 1.70 7.73 -24.69
N ASN A 453 2.39 7.53 -25.82
CA ASN A 453 2.53 8.54 -26.88
C ASN A 453 1.20 8.92 -27.55
N ARG A 454 0.14 8.15 -27.35
CA ARG A 454 -1.20 8.46 -27.85
C ARG A 454 -2.05 9.23 -26.83
N LEU A 455 -1.66 9.25 -25.55
CA LEU A 455 -2.44 9.88 -24.49
C LEU A 455 -2.62 11.40 -24.63
N PRO A 456 -1.64 12.19 -25.13
CA PRO A 456 -1.81 13.64 -25.26
C PRO A 456 -3.00 14.09 -26.11
N ASP A 457 -3.57 13.20 -26.95
CA ASP A 457 -4.76 13.48 -27.76
C ASP A 457 -6.08 13.40 -26.95
N TYR A 458 -6.03 13.05 -25.67
CA TYR A 458 -7.20 12.81 -24.81
C TYR A 458 -7.29 13.82 -23.66
N ALA A 459 -8.48 13.94 -23.07
CA ALA A 459 -8.68 14.76 -21.88
C ALA A 459 -7.92 14.17 -20.68
N ASP A 460 -7.30 15.05 -19.89
CA ASP A 460 -6.55 14.72 -18.67
C ASP A 460 -5.52 13.57 -18.86
N PRO A 461 -4.57 13.69 -19.81
CA PRO A 461 -3.63 12.62 -20.18
C PRO A 461 -2.78 12.11 -19.01
N TRP A 462 -2.49 13.02 -18.07
CA TRP A 462 -1.75 12.74 -16.84
C TRP A 462 -2.42 11.63 -15.99
N LEU A 463 -3.74 11.49 -16.05
CA LEU A 463 -4.47 10.49 -15.28
C LEU A 463 -4.11 9.07 -15.73
N TYR A 464 -4.11 8.85 -17.03
CA TYR A 464 -3.69 7.59 -17.64
C TYR A 464 -2.18 7.39 -17.49
N GLY A 465 -1.40 8.47 -17.52
CA GLY A 465 0.02 8.45 -17.15
C GLY A 465 0.25 7.93 -15.74
N GLN A 466 -0.53 8.39 -14.75
CA GLN A 466 -0.47 7.88 -13.37
C GLN A 466 -0.92 6.42 -13.26
N MET A 467 -1.95 5.99 -13.99
CA MET A 467 -2.32 4.57 -14.02
C MET A 467 -1.19 3.72 -14.58
N ALA A 468 -0.56 4.15 -15.68
CA ALA A 468 0.59 3.47 -16.26
C ALA A 468 1.76 3.38 -15.25
N LEU A 469 2.07 4.47 -14.54
CA LEU A 469 3.06 4.47 -13.46
C LEU A 469 2.72 3.46 -12.35
N ARG A 470 1.44 3.33 -11.98
CA ARG A 470 1.00 2.36 -10.97
C ARG A 470 1.15 0.90 -11.40
N THR A 471 1.19 0.63 -12.71
CA THR A 471 1.48 -0.72 -13.23
C THR A 471 2.94 -1.12 -13.01
N LEU A 472 3.84 -0.14 -12.96
CA LEU A 472 5.27 -0.35 -12.77
C LEU A 472 5.56 -0.75 -11.32
N LYS A 473 6.58 -1.59 -11.14
CA LYS A 473 7.12 -1.89 -9.81
C LYS A 473 8.05 -0.76 -9.37
N GLN A 474 8.16 -0.55 -8.07
CA GLN A 474 9.15 0.39 -7.55
C GLN A 474 10.56 -0.12 -7.86
N ALA A 475 11.41 0.76 -8.38
CA ALA A 475 12.80 0.44 -8.60
C ALA A 475 13.53 0.23 -7.26
N LEU A 476 14.52 -0.66 -7.25
CA LEU A 476 15.26 -1.05 -6.05
C LEU A 476 16.75 -1.19 -6.33
N TYR A 477 17.55 -1.23 -5.27
CA TYR A 477 18.97 -1.53 -5.35
C TYR A 477 19.20 -3.03 -5.13
N SER A 478 19.90 -3.67 -6.07
CA SER A 478 20.19 -5.10 -6.03
C SER A 478 21.58 -5.37 -6.61
N PRO A 479 22.37 -6.31 -6.05
CA PRO A 479 23.61 -6.73 -6.69
C PRO A 479 23.40 -7.58 -7.94
N ASN A 480 22.18 -8.09 -8.14
CA ASN A 480 21.80 -8.86 -9.32
C ASN A 480 21.18 -7.94 -10.37
N ASN A 481 21.80 -7.85 -11.54
CA ASN A 481 21.27 -7.10 -12.66
C ASN A 481 20.05 -7.82 -13.27
N GLN A 482 18.92 -7.11 -13.37
CA GLN A 482 17.69 -7.58 -14.03
C GLN A 482 17.14 -6.54 -15.02
N GLY A 483 17.98 -5.56 -15.41
CA GLY A 483 17.59 -4.45 -16.25
C GLY A 483 16.75 -3.39 -15.54
N HIS A 484 16.36 -2.38 -16.31
CA HIS A 484 15.57 -1.25 -15.86
C HIS A 484 14.44 -0.95 -16.86
N PHE A 485 13.26 -1.53 -16.60
CA PHE A 485 12.10 -1.50 -17.49
C PHE A 485 11.71 -0.07 -17.92
N GLY A 486 11.54 0.85 -16.97
CA GLY A 486 11.13 2.23 -17.27
C GLY A 486 12.09 3.02 -18.16
N LEU A 487 13.39 2.68 -18.15
CA LEU A 487 14.41 3.34 -18.99
C LEU A 487 14.71 2.55 -20.26
N ALA A 488 14.10 1.36 -20.39
CA ALA A 488 14.39 0.36 -21.40
C ALA A 488 15.90 0.06 -21.51
N LEU A 489 16.57 -0.21 -20.38
CA LEU A 489 18.01 -0.48 -20.32
C LEU A 489 18.27 -1.88 -19.76
N ASP A 490 19.18 -2.64 -20.36
CA ASP A 490 19.59 -3.96 -19.87
C ASP A 490 20.41 -3.90 -18.58
N ARG A 491 21.01 -2.74 -18.30
CA ARG A 491 21.86 -2.49 -17.15
C ARG A 491 21.83 -1.02 -16.78
N TYR A 492 21.67 -0.75 -15.49
CA TYR A 492 21.66 0.60 -14.97
C TYR A 492 22.08 0.59 -13.51
N MET A 493 22.90 1.55 -13.11
CA MET A 493 23.29 1.77 -11.72
C MET A 493 23.41 3.26 -11.45
N HIS A 494 23.17 3.70 -10.23
CA HIS A 494 23.41 5.09 -9.86
C HIS A 494 24.88 5.31 -9.50
N PHE A 495 25.52 6.26 -10.18
CA PHE A 495 26.92 6.66 -10.02
C PHE A 495 27.06 8.17 -9.76
N THR A 496 26.09 8.97 -10.20
CA THR A 496 26.24 10.42 -10.39
C THR A 496 25.86 11.29 -9.20
N SER A 497 25.47 10.73 -8.05
CA SER A 497 25.09 11.53 -6.86
C SER A 497 25.55 10.95 -5.52
N PRO A 498 26.85 10.67 -5.32
CA PRO A 498 27.39 10.08 -4.10
C PRO A 498 27.33 10.99 -2.87
N ILE A 499 27.10 12.31 -3.01
CA ILE A 499 26.91 13.20 -1.86
C ILE A 499 25.60 12.88 -1.13
N ARG A 500 24.57 12.48 -1.90
CA ARG A 500 23.20 12.31 -1.41
C ARG A 500 22.65 10.90 -1.54
N ARG A 501 23.39 9.95 -2.12
CA ARG A 501 22.99 8.53 -2.25
C ARG A 501 24.17 7.60 -1.93
N TYR A 502 23.96 6.71 -0.97
CA TYR A 502 24.95 5.73 -0.56
C TYR A 502 25.24 4.65 -1.63
N PRO A 503 24.26 4.19 -2.44
CA PRO A 503 24.53 3.28 -3.57
C PRO A 503 25.57 3.82 -4.55
N ASP A 504 25.52 5.11 -4.89
CA ASP A 504 26.51 5.77 -5.73
C ASP A 504 27.91 5.73 -5.08
N LEU A 505 28.00 5.93 -3.76
CA LEU A 505 29.25 5.81 -3.02
C LEU A 505 29.82 4.38 -3.07
N ILE A 506 28.98 3.35 -3.07
CA ILE A 506 29.40 1.95 -3.27
C ILE A 506 29.94 1.77 -4.69
N VAL A 507 29.24 2.27 -5.72
CA VAL A 507 29.67 2.21 -7.12
C VAL A 507 31.02 2.93 -7.31
N HIS A 508 31.20 4.10 -6.70
CA HIS A 508 32.48 4.82 -6.70
C HIS A 508 33.62 3.97 -6.13
N ARG A 509 33.38 3.30 -4.99
CA ARG A 509 34.39 2.41 -4.37
C ARG A 509 34.72 1.22 -5.27
N ALA A 510 33.72 0.65 -5.94
CA ALA A 510 33.90 -0.43 -6.91
C ALA A 510 34.76 0.04 -8.10
N ILE A 511 34.44 1.18 -8.72
CA ILE A 511 35.21 1.74 -9.85
C ILE A 511 36.66 2.00 -9.44
N LYS A 512 36.86 2.66 -8.28
CA LYS A 512 38.20 2.95 -7.75
C LYS A 512 39.01 1.69 -7.46
N SER A 513 38.35 0.58 -7.10
CA SER A 513 39.02 -0.71 -6.93
C SER A 513 39.58 -1.25 -8.25
N VAL A 514 38.84 -1.11 -9.35
CA VAL A 514 39.29 -1.49 -10.70
C VAL A 514 40.46 -0.61 -11.12
N LEU A 515 40.36 0.71 -10.92
CA LEU A 515 41.45 1.64 -11.23
C LEU A 515 42.71 1.37 -10.42
N ALA A 516 42.58 1.07 -9.13
CA ALA A 516 43.71 0.67 -8.29
C ALA A 516 44.35 -0.62 -8.80
N LYS A 517 43.55 -1.65 -9.13
CA LYS A 517 44.03 -2.92 -9.68
C LYS A 517 44.78 -2.72 -11.00
N ARG A 518 44.24 -1.92 -11.92
CA ARG A 518 44.89 -1.57 -13.21
C ARG A 518 46.23 -0.83 -12.99
N ALA A 519 46.35 -0.07 -11.91
CA ALA A 519 47.59 0.61 -11.50
C ALA A 519 48.51 -0.26 -10.61
N GLY A 520 48.26 -1.57 -10.47
CA GLY A 520 49.08 -2.47 -9.65
C GLY A 520 48.94 -2.25 -8.13
N ARG A 521 47.92 -1.53 -7.66
CA ARG A 521 47.65 -1.22 -6.25
C ARG A 521 46.59 -2.16 -5.67
N LYS A 522 46.71 -2.51 -4.38
CA LYS A 522 45.67 -3.26 -3.65
C LYS A 522 44.48 -2.35 -3.31
N SER A 523 43.25 -2.86 -3.44
CA SER A 523 42.04 -2.21 -2.94
C SER A 523 41.29 -3.18 -2.02
N LYS A 524 40.88 -2.71 -0.83
CA LYS A 524 40.09 -3.47 0.16
C LYS A 524 38.69 -2.89 0.38
N ASN A 525 38.25 -1.97 -0.49
CA ASN A 525 37.10 -1.11 -0.22
C ASN A 525 35.80 -1.55 -0.94
N VAL A 526 35.74 -2.76 -1.49
CA VAL A 526 34.51 -3.27 -2.13
C VAL A 526 33.79 -4.20 -1.14
N PRO A 527 32.48 -4.00 -0.89
CA PRO A 527 31.66 -4.93 -0.12
C PRO A 527 31.60 -6.33 -0.76
N GLY A 528 31.42 -7.37 0.07
CA GLY A 528 31.15 -8.73 -0.43
C GLY A 528 29.70 -8.89 -0.92
N MET A 529 29.36 -10.00 -1.57
CA MET A 529 28.02 -10.21 -2.14
C MET A 529 26.91 -10.19 -1.09
N ASP A 530 27.09 -10.87 0.04
CA ASP A 530 26.11 -10.87 1.15
C ASP A 530 25.91 -9.47 1.73
N GLU A 531 26.99 -8.71 1.87
CA GLU A 531 26.95 -7.32 2.32
C GLU A 531 26.21 -6.44 1.30
N LEU A 532 26.40 -6.64 0.00
CA LEU A 532 25.67 -5.91 -1.04
C LEU A 532 24.17 -6.23 -1.03
N HIS A 533 23.77 -7.47 -0.79
CA HIS A 533 22.35 -7.81 -0.63
C HIS A 533 21.72 -7.03 0.53
N GLN A 534 22.36 -7.03 1.70
CA GLN A 534 21.91 -6.27 2.86
C GLN A 534 21.87 -4.76 2.60
N LEU A 535 22.93 -4.20 2.00
CA LEU A 535 23.00 -2.78 1.66
C LEU A 535 21.93 -2.40 0.62
N GLY A 536 21.63 -3.27 -0.34
CA GLY A 536 20.56 -3.07 -1.32
C GLY A 536 19.19 -2.94 -0.67
N GLU A 537 18.87 -3.83 0.29
CA GLU A 537 17.63 -3.77 1.07
C GLU A 537 17.54 -2.49 1.92
N ILE A 538 18.60 -2.16 2.65
CA ILE A 538 18.67 -0.96 3.52
C ILE A 538 18.48 0.30 2.67
N CYS A 539 19.25 0.46 1.59
CA CYS A 539 19.19 1.64 0.74
C CYS A 539 17.81 1.81 0.10
N SER A 540 17.22 0.72 -0.41
CA SER A 540 15.89 0.75 -1.02
C SER A 540 14.79 1.08 0.00
N SER A 541 14.92 0.57 1.24
CA SER A 541 13.97 0.89 2.31
C SER A 541 14.06 2.34 2.75
N ASN A 542 15.28 2.86 2.90
CA ASN A 542 15.53 4.22 3.33
C ASN A 542 15.14 5.26 2.27
N GLU A 543 15.31 4.94 0.98
CA GLU A 543 14.79 5.74 -0.14
C GLU A 543 13.27 5.89 -0.06
N ARG A 544 12.54 4.77 0.09
CA ARG A 544 11.07 4.80 0.25
C ARG A 544 10.62 5.58 1.49
N ARG A 545 11.38 5.47 2.59
CA ARG A 545 11.13 6.24 3.82
C ARG A 545 11.28 7.74 3.56
N ALA A 546 12.33 8.16 2.84
CA ALA A 546 12.57 9.55 2.49
C ALA A 546 11.46 10.11 1.58
N GLU A 547 11.09 9.38 0.52
CA GLU A 547 9.98 9.77 -0.38
C GLU A 547 8.66 9.90 0.36
N SER A 548 8.32 8.92 1.21
CA SER A 548 7.08 8.93 1.99
C SER A 548 7.00 10.14 2.91
N ALA A 549 8.12 10.54 3.53
CA ALA A 549 8.17 11.74 4.36
C ALA A 549 7.99 13.01 3.53
N GLY A 550 8.62 13.10 2.35
CA GLY A 550 8.44 14.21 1.42
C GLY A 550 6.98 14.38 0.99
N TRP A 551 6.34 13.30 0.56
CA TRP A 551 4.91 13.30 0.20
C TRP A 551 4.00 13.69 1.36
N MET A 552 4.35 13.28 2.59
CA MET A 552 3.58 13.66 3.77
C MET A 552 3.64 15.17 4.02
N VAL A 553 4.82 15.79 3.88
CA VAL A 553 4.98 17.24 4.02
C VAL A 553 4.26 17.99 2.90
N ASP A 554 4.40 17.54 1.65
CA ASP A 554 3.71 18.13 0.50
C ASP A 554 2.18 18.09 0.67
N ALA A 555 1.63 16.92 1.01
CA ALA A 555 0.19 16.75 1.25
C ALA A 555 -0.30 17.61 2.41
N TRP A 556 0.46 17.67 3.52
CA TRP A 556 0.13 18.53 4.66
C TRP A 556 0.05 19.99 4.23
N LEU A 557 1.09 20.51 3.58
CA LEU A 557 1.18 21.91 3.18
C LEU A 557 0.05 22.30 2.22
N LYS A 558 -0.25 21.45 1.23
CA LYS A 558 -1.38 21.65 0.30
C LYS A 558 -2.73 21.63 1.01
N CYS A 559 -2.92 20.72 1.97
CA CYS A 559 -4.13 20.68 2.79
C CYS A 559 -4.26 21.94 3.67
N ASP A 560 -3.18 22.35 4.33
CA ASP A 560 -3.16 23.56 5.18
C ASP A 560 -3.49 24.83 4.37
N PHE A 561 -2.96 24.94 3.15
CA PHE A 561 -3.26 26.03 2.22
C PHE A 561 -4.75 26.15 1.87
N LEU A 562 -5.47 25.02 1.84
CA LEU A 562 -6.92 24.99 1.57
C LEU A 562 -7.79 25.18 2.82
N ARG A 563 -7.22 25.23 4.03
CA ARG A 563 -7.99 25.27 5.29
C ARG A 563 -8.94 26.47 5.37
N ASP A 564 -8.50 27.63 4.89
CA ASP A 564 -9.31 28.86 4.92
C ASP A 564 -10.40 28.90 3.82
N ARG A 565 -10.48 27.84 3.00
CA ARG A 565 -11.41 27.69 1.88
C ARG A 565 -12.42 26.56 2.13
N VAL A 566 -12.52 26.08 3.36
CA VAL A 566 -13.57 25.12 3.75
C VAL A 566 -14.94 25.76 3.56
N GLY A 567 -15.80 25.08 2.82
CA GLY A 567 -17.12 25.57 2.38
C GLY A 567 -17.15 26.10 0.95
N ASP A 568 -15.98 26.38 0.34
CA ASP A 568 -15.92 26.85 -1.04
C ASP A 568 -16.14 25.71 -2.04
N THR A 569 -16.58 26.08 -3.25
CA THR A 569 -16.75 25.16 -4.38
C THR A 569 -15.52 25.19 -5.30
N PHE A 570 -15.07 24.01 -5.69
CA PHE A 570 -13.91 23.79 -6.55
C PHE A 570 -14.30 22.93 -7.75
N GLU A 571 -13.65 23.17 -8.88
CA GLU A 571 -13.61 22.23 -9.99
C GLU A 571 -12.54 21.18 -9.73
N GLY A 572 -12.82 19.95 -10.13
CA GLY A 572 -11.85 18.87 -10.08
C GLY A 572 -12.19 17.72 -11.00
N VAL A 573 -11.22 16.82 -11.15
CA VAL A 573 -11.34 15.62 -11.99
C VAL A 573 -11.25 14.38 -11.12
N ILE A 574 -12.09 13.38 -11.40
CA ILE A 574 -12.05 12.09 -10.69
C ILE A 574 -10.76 11.37 -11.08
N ALA A 575 -9.79 11.36 -10.16
CA ALA A 575 -8.48 10.74 -10.33
C ALA A 575 -8.47 9.25 -9.92
N SER A 576 -9.43 8.82 -9.12
CA SER A 576 -9.62 7.40 -8.80
C SER A 576 -11.05 7.14 -8.34
N VAL A 577 -11.54 5.94 -8.66
CA VAL A 577 -12.86 5.43 -8.26
C VAL A 577 -12.65 4.19 -7.42
N THR A 578 -13.26 4.17 -6.23
CA THR A 578 -13.26 3.01 -5.33
C THR A 578 -14.69 2.64 -4.94
N GLU A 579 -14.85 1.51 -4.27
CA GLU A 579 -16.16 1.06 -3.75
C GLU A 579 -16.78 2.03 -2.73
N PHE A 580 -15.95 2.80 -2.01
CA PHE A 580 -16.40 3.69 -0.93
C PHE A 580 -16.44 5.17 -1.33
N GLY A 581 -16.04 5.53 -2.55
CA GLY A 581 -16.09 6.93 -3.00
C GLY A 581 -15.20 7.24 -4.19
N LEU A 582 -15.01 8.54 -4.40
CA LEU A 582 -14.24 9.11 -5.51
C LEU A 582 -13.10 9.95 -4.94
N PHE A 583 -11.89 9.75 -5.44
CA PHE A 583 -10.79 10.70 -5.20
C PHE A 583 -10.80 11.73 -6.31
N VAL A 584 -11.01 12.98 -5.95
CA VAL A 584 -11.11 14.11 -6.87
C VAL A 584 -9.85 14.97 -6.73
N ASP A 585 -9.09 15.12 -7.80
CA ASP A 585 -7.96 16.03 -7.87
C ASP A 585 -8.49 17.46 -8.09
N LEU A 586 -8.15 18.37 -7.19
CA LEU A 586 -8.66 19.75 -7.21
C LEU A 586 -7.80 20.61 -8.15
N ASP A 587 -8.44 21.21 -9.16
CA ASP A 587 -7.77 22.02 -10.17
C ASP A 587 -6.94 23.14 -9.52
N LYS A 588 -5.70 23.31 -9.98
CA LYS A 588 -4.69 24.30 -9.51
C LYS A 588 -4.03 24.00 -8.16
N TYR A 589 -4.55 23.06 -7.36
CA TYR A 589 -4.00 22.77 -6.02
C TYR A 589 -3.21 21.46 -5.96
N TYR A 590 -3.34 20.59 -6.98
CA TYR A 590 -2.56 19.35 -7.10
C TYR A 590 -2.64 18.49 -5.82
N VAL A 591 -3.86 18.43 -5.27
CA VAL A 591 -4.20 17.71 -4.04
C VAL A 591 -5.54 17.01 -4.25
N GLN A 592 -5.63 15.79 -3.74
CA GLN A 592 -6.81 14.95 -3.88
C GLN A 592 -7.67 15.01 -2.62
N GLY A 593 -8.98 15.19 -2.80
CA GLY A 593 -9.96 15.02 -1.75
C GLY A 593 -10.84 13.80 -1.96
N LEU A 594 -11.36 13.25 -0.87
CA LEU A 594 -12.28 12.11 -0.88
C LEU A 594 -13.72 12.60 -0.88
N LEU A 595 -14.42 12.32 -1.97
CA LEU A 595 -15.88 12.40 -2.06
C LEU A 595 -16.46 11.03 -1.71
N HIS A 596 -16.80 10.82 -0.44
CA HIS A 596 -17.35 9.55 0.05
C HIS A 596 -18.68 9.23 -0.64
N ILE A 597 -18.99 7.94 -0.84
CA ILE A 597 -20.19 7.47 -1.54
C ILE A 597 -21.49 8.03 -0.96
N SER A 598 -21.54 8.23 0.36
CA SER A 598 -22.69 8.85 1.07
C SER A 598 -22.96 10.30 0.65
N ASN A 599 -21.98 10.97 0.06
CA ASN A 599 -22.06 12.37 -0.36
C ASN A 599 -22.34 12.53 -1.86
N LEU A 600 -22.63 11.44 -2.59
CA LEU A 600 -22.92 11.44 -4.03
C LEU A 600 -24.40 11.63 -4.38
N GLY A 601 -25.30 11.38 -3.43
CA GLY A 601 -26.72 11.28 -3.75
C GLY A 601 -27.51 10.48 -2.73
N SER A 602 -28.83 10.53 -2.86
CA SER A 602 -29.74 9.58 -2.20
C SER A 602 -29.93 8.28 -3.03
N ASP A 603 -28.98 7.96 -3.90
CA ASP A 603 -29.01 6.78 -4.77
C ASP A 603 -28.06 5.71 -4.23
N TYR A 604 -28.29 4.45 -4.61
CA TYR A 604 -27.37 3.37 -4.32
C TYR A 604 -26.36 3.26 -5.46
N PHE A 605 -25.09 3.51 -5.17
CA PHE A 605 -24.03 3.48 -6.18
C PHE A 605 -23.29 2.16 -6.12
N ASN A 606 -23.26 1.45 -7.24
CA ASN A 606 -22.47 0.23 -7.41
C ASN A 606 -21.15 0.54 -8.11
N PHE A 607 -20.07 -0.04 -7.60
CA PHE A 607 -18.78 0.03 -8.26
C PHE A 607 -18.71 -0.94 -9.44
N ASP A 608 -18.59 -0.38 -10.64
CA ASP A 608 -18.29 -1.11 -11.85
C ASP A 608 -16.78 -1.01 -12.13
N ALA A 609 -16.05 -2.06 -11.74
CA ALA A 609 -14.62 -2.16 -11.93
C ALA A 609 -14.20 -2.12 -13.42
N ARG A 610 -15.05 -2.58 -14.36
CA ARG A 610 -14.72 -2.58 -15.79
C ARG A 610 -14.89 -1.20 -16.41
N ALA A 611 -15.87 -0.45 -15.93
CA ALA A 611 -16.13 0.92 -16.38
C ALA A 611 -15.35 1.98 -15.60
N PHE A 612 -14.61 1.58 -14.54
CA PHE A 612 -13.98 2.48 -13.57
C PHE A 612 -14.96 3.55 -13.08
N ALA A 613 -16.14 3.10 -12.64
CA ALA A 613 -17.27 3.97 -12.39
C ALA A 613 -18.08 3.59 -11.16
N LEU A 614 -18.59 4.59 -10.44
CA LEU A 614 -19.73 4.43 -9.55
C LEU A 614 -21.01 4.71 -10.33
N VAL A 615 -21.91 3.71 -10.39
CA VAL A 615 -23.16 3.76 -11.16
C VAL A 615 -24.35 3.71 -10.22
N GLY A 616 -25.16 4.76 -10.22
CA GLY A 616 -26.39 4.85 -9.45
C GLY A 616 -27.45 3.91 -10.01
N GLU A 617 -27.99 3.04 -9.16
CA GLU A 617 -28.94 2.01 -9.54
C GLU A 617 -30.28 2.60 -10.00
N ARG A 618 -30.77 3.65 -9.33
CA ARG A 618 -32.07 4.27 -9.65
C ARG A 618 -31.96 5.40 -10.64
N SER A 619 -30.96 6.27 -10.47
CA SER A 619 -30.80 7.46 -11.29
C SER A 619 -30.07 7.18 -12.60
N GLY A 620 -29.34 6.06 -12.68
CA GLY A 620 -28.43 5.77 -13.78
C GLY A 620 -27.24 6.73 -13.88
N ARG A 621 -27.07 7.65 -12.91
CA ARG A 621 -25.93 8.58 -12.85
C ARG A 621 -24.64 7.80 -12.76
N LYS A 622 -23.63 8.23 -13.50
CA LYS A 622 -22.32 7.59 -13.53
C LYS A 622 -21.27 8.62 -13.14
N PHE A 623 -20.39 8.23 -12.24
CA PHE A 623 -19.18 8.97 -11.92
C PHE A 623 -18.01 8.11 -12.32
N ARG A 624 -17.32 8.49 -13.38
CA ARG A 624 -16.26 7.72 -14.01
C ARG A 624 -14.92 8.37 -13.75
N LEU A 625 -13.87 7.56 -13.83
CA LEU A 625 -12.50 8.05 -13.94
C LEU A 625 -12.40 9.10 -15.06
N GLY A 626 -11.82 10.26 -14.77
CA GLY A 626 -11.67 11.37 -15.72
C GLY A 626 -12.88 12.29 -15.85
N ASP A 627 -14.04 11.96 -15.27
CA ASP A 627 -15.17 12.89 -15.25
C ASP A 627 -14.81 14.13 -14.41
N ARG A 628 -15.14 15.31 -14.94
CA ARG A 628 -15.03 16.59 -14.23
C ARG A 628 -16.29 16.90 -13.45
N LEU A 629 -16.14 17.41 -12.22
CA LEU A 629 -17.24 17.84 -11.39
C LEU A 629 -16.87 19.01 -10.46
N GLN A 630 -17.91 19.69 -9.99
CA GLN A 630 -17.81 20.62 -8.87
C GLN A 630 -17.93 19.88 -7.55
N VAL A 631 -17.09 20.24 -6.58
CA VAL A 631 -17.08 19.70 -5.22
C VAL A 631 -16.96 20.82 -4.20
N ILE A 632 -17.54 20.63 -3.03
CA ILE A 632 -17.40 21.50 -1.86
C ILE A 632 -16.45 20.84 -0.87
N VAL A 633 -15.48 21.59 -0.37
CA VAL A 633 -14.60 21.15 0.71
C VAL A 633 -15.35 21.24 2.04
N ASN A 634 -15.60 20.11 2.70
CA ASN A 634 -16.35 20.05 3.95
C ASN A 634 -15.45 20.14 5.20
N ASP A 635 -14.32 19.43 5.16
CA ASP A 635 -13.39 19.33 6.27
C ASP A 635 -11.99 19.04 5.73
N ILE A 636 -10.97 19.47 6.46
CA ILE A 636 -9.56 19.26 6.12
C ILE A 636 -8.80 18.88 7.38
N ASP A 637 -8.04 17.79 7.31
CA ASP A 637 -7.11 17.32 8.34
C ASP A 637 -5.70 17.25 7.75
N PRO A 638 -4.92 18.37 7.79
CA PRO A 638 -3.59 18.41 7.19
C PRO A 638 -2.59 17.42 7.79
N PRO A 639 -2.57 17.17 9.12
CA PRO A 639 -1.72 16.13 9.68
C PRO A 639 -1.94 14.73 9.12
N GLN A 640 -3.16 14.42 8.67
CA GLN A 640 -3.50 13.16 8.02
C GLN A 640 -3.46 13.26 6.47
N GLY A 641 -3.19 14.44 5.91
CA GLY A 641 -3.23 14.69 4.47
C GLY A 641 -4.61 14.44 3.85
N ARG A 642 -5.69 14.69 4.60
CA ARG A 642 -7.07 14.33 4.20
C ARG A 642 -7.92 15.57 3.95
N ILE A 643 -8.66 15.54 2.83
CA ILE A 643 -9.69 16.52 2.47
C ILE A 643 -11.00 15.76 2.23
N ASP A 644 -12.07 16.14 2.92
CA ASP A 644 -13.40 15.57 2.74
C ASP A 644 -14.25 16.45 1.81
N LEU A 645 -14.86 15.84 0.81
CA LEU A 645 -15.63 16.54 -0.23
C LEU A 645 -17.13 16.18 -0.20
N SER A 646 -17.96 17.08 -0.73
CA SER A 646 -19.36 16.81 -1.10
C SER A 646 -19.74 17.42 -2.46
N LEU A 647 -20.87 17.01 -3.03
CA LEU A 647 -21.43 17.66 -4.22
C LEU A 647 -22.18 18.97 -3.84
N PRO A 648 -22.18 19.99 -4.72
CA PRO A 648 -23.00 21.19 -4.55
C PRO A 648 -24.48 20.87 -4.32
N GLY A 649 -25.11 21.57 -3.37
CA GLY A 649 -26.50 21.31 -2.97
C GLY A 649 -26.70 20.13 -2.02
N MET A 650 -25.65 19.36 -1.70
CA MET A 650 -25.65 18.34 -0.64
C MET A 650 -24.90 18.78 0.62
N ALA A 651 -24.44 20.04 0.68
CA ALA A 651 -23.82 20.63 1.87
C ALA A 651 -24.85 20.70 3.02
N SER A 652 -24.97 19.64 3.80
CA SER A 652 -25.75 19.67 5.03
C SER A 652 -24.94 20.45 6.08
N GLY A 653 -25.53 21.54 6.58
CA GLY A 653 -24.95 22.30 7.67
C GLY A 653 -24.59 21.41 8.87
N ARG A 654 -23.48 21.77 9.54
CA ARG A 654 -23.00 21.23 10.82
C ARG A 654 -24.09 20.54 11.66
N THR A 655 -24.16 19.22 11.61
CA THR A 655 -24.67 18.42 12.72
C THR A 655 -23.48 17.96 13.56
N LYS A 656 -23.51 18.32 14.86
CA LYS A 656 -22.54 17.93 15.88
C LYS A 656 -22.17 16.45 15.76
N LYS A 657 -20.86 16.17 15.79
CA LYS A 657 -20.28 14.82 15.95
C LYS A 657 -21.02 14.06 17.07
N SER A 658 -21.80 13.05 16.70
CA SER A 658 -22.04 11.87 17.53
C SER A 658 -21.11 10.76 17.03
N ALA A 659 -20.57 10.00 17.98
CA ALA A 659 -19.58 8.96 17.78
C ALA A 659 -20.01 7.87 16.79
N GLY A 660 -19.06 7.43 15.95
CA GLY A 660 -19.13 6.23 15.11
C GLY A 660 -20.01 6.38 13.86
N PRO A 661 -19.71 5.64 12.77
CA PRO A 661 -20.61 5.63 11.62
C PRO A 661 -21.97 5.08 12.09
N PRO A 662 -23.12 5.71 11.74
CA PRO A 662 -24.38 5.01 11.79
C PRO A 662 -24.29 3.88 10.78
N ARG A 663 -24.58 2.64 11.21
CA ARG A 663 -24.80 1.51 10.31
C ARG A 663 -25.87 1.92 9.29
N GLU A 664 -25.48 2.06 8.01
CA GLU A 664 -26.44 2.02 6.91
C GLU A 664 -27.23 0.72 7.02
N THR A 665 -28.55 0.83 7.20
CA THR A 665 -29.46 -0.31 7.18
C THR A 665 -29.99 -0.43 5.76
N LEU A 666 -29.36 -1.29 4.95
CA LEU A 666 -29.95 -1.75 3.70
C LEU A 666 -31.22 -2.57 3.99
N MET A 667 -32.17 -2.60 3.04
CA MET A 667 -33.52 -3.16 3.21
C MET A 667 -33.71 -4.39 2.31
N SER A 668 -34.36 -5.44 2.83
CA SER A 668 -34.73 -6.63 2.04
C SER A 668 -36.26 -6.84 2.05
N ASP A 669 -36.90 -6.64 0.91
CA ASP A 669 -38.35 -6.86 0.78
C ASP A 669 -38.67 -8.37 0.68
N VAL A 670 -39.66 -8.83 1.44
CA VAL A 670 -40.16 -10.21 1.46
C VAL A 670 -41.45 -10.32 0.63
N TYR A 671 -41.52 -11.30 -0.27
CA TYR A 671 -42.61 -11.44 -1.24
C TYR A 671 -43.45 -12.70 -0.98
N GLY A 672 -44.78 -12.58 -1.04
CA GLY A 672 -45.69 -13.72 -0.92
C GLY A 672 -46.30 -13.90 0.47
N ILE A 673 -47.39 -14.68 0.55
CA ILE A 673 -48.21 -14.80 1.78
C ILE A 673 -47.45 -15.53 2.88
N GLN A 674 -46.90 -16.71 2.58
CA GLN A 674 -46.30 -17.57 3.61
C GLN A 674 -45.00 -16.98 4.20
N PRO A 675 -44.08 -16.41 3.40
CA PRO A 675 -42.90 -15.73 3.94
C PRO A 675 -43.27 -14.53 4.81
N ALA A 676 -44.25 -13.71 4.38
CA ALA A 676 -44.73 -12.59 5.18
C ALA A 676 -45.39 -13.06 6.50
N ARG A 677 -46.10 -14.20 6.48
CA ARG A 677 -46.75 -14.76 7.66
C ARG A 677 -45.74 -15.29 8.67
N ALA A 678 -44.71 -16.01 8.21
CA ALA A 678 -43.64 -16.50 9.05
C ALA A 678 -42.91 -15.34 9.74
N LEU A 679 -42.52 -14.33 8.96
CA LEU A 679 -41.78 -13.18 9.50
C LEU A 679 -42.61 -12.35 10.50
N LEU A 680 -43.88 -12.07 10.19
CA LEU A 680 -44.76 -11.33 11.11
C LEU A 680 -45.07 -12.10 12.41
N ARG A 681 -44.94 -13.43 12.41
CA ARG A 681 -45.16 -14.27 13.60
C ARG A 681 -43.89 -14.43 14.43
N ASP A 682 -42.77 -14.71 13.78
CA ASP A 682 -41.55 -15.15 14.44
C ASP A 682 -40.57 -13.98 14.68
N SER A 683 -40.65 -12.90 13.89
CA SER A 683 -39.77 -11.73 13.99
C SER A 683 -40.45 -10.42 13.54
N PRO A 684 -41.58 -10.02 14.14
CA PRO A 684 -42.35 -8.83 13.75
C PRO A 684 -41.55 -7.53 13.80
N GLU A 685 -40.58 -7.41 14.70
CA GLU A 685 -39.69 -6.26 14.85
C GLU A 685 -38.84 -5.97 13.59
N ARG A 686 -38.71 -6.95 12.69
CA ARG A 686 -37.99 -6.79 11.43
C ARG A 686 -38.84 -6.21 10.32
N ALA A 687 -40.17 -6.25 10.46
CA ALA A 687 -41.09 -5.77 9.44
C ALA A 687 -41.47 -4.30 9.66
N ARG A 688 -41.28 -3.50 8.61
CA ARG A 688 -41.53 -2.05 8.61
C ARG A 688 -42.87 -1.69 8.02
N ALA A 689 -43.29 -2.38 6.96
CA ALA A 689 -44.59 -2.14 6.33
C ALA A 689 -45.08 -3.35 5.51
N LEU A 690 -46.37 -3.65 5.59
CA LEU A 690 -47.06 -4.67 4.80
C LEU A 690 -47.84 -4.01 3.65
N TYR A 691 -47.51 -4.34 2.41
CA TYR A 691 -48.20 -3.87 1.22
C TYR A 691 -49.04 -4.99 0.61
N ILE A 692 -50.28 -4.66 0.24
CA ILE A 692 -51.28 -5.63 -0.25
C ILE A 692 -51.87 -5.12 -1.56
N LEU A 693 -51.93 -5.99 -2.56
CA LEU A 693 -52.49 -5.65 -3.86
C LEU A 693 -53.97 -5.27 -3.73
N GLN A 694 -54.32 -4.11 -4.27
CA GLN A 694 -55.67 -3.56 -4.23
C GLN A 694 -56.69 -4.52 -4.85
N GLY A 695 -57.79 -4.74 -4.12
CA GLY A 695 -58.85 -5.70 -4.50
C GLY A 695 -58.65 -7.12 -3.99
N ARG A 696 -57.50 -7.46 -3.41
CA ARG A 696 -57.23 -8.78 -2.82
C ARG A 696 -57.83 -8.88 -1.42
N ARG A 697 -58.86 -9.71 -1.25
CA ARG A 697 -59.54 -9.98 0.03
C ARG A 697 -59.74 -11.48 0.22
N ASP A 698 -58.72 -12.16 0.72
CA ASP A 698 -58.82 -13.58 1.11
C ASP A 698 -58.43 -13.76 2.57
N ALA A 699 -58.90 -14.85 3.19
CA ALA A 699 -58.72 -15.12 4.62
C ALA A 699 -57.25 -15.05 5.06
N ARG A 700 -56.31 -15.46 4.20
CA ARG A 700 -54.87 -15.44 4.47
C ARG A 700 -54.29 -14.02 4.49
N VAL A 701 -54.84 -13.10 3.70
CA VAL A 701 -54.41 -11.69 3.71
C VAL A 701 -54.98 -10.96 4.92
N ASN A 702 -56.21 -11.28 5.31
CA ASN A 702 -56.80 -10.76 6.55
C ASN A 702 -56.00 -11.21 7.77
N GLU A 703 -55.50 -12.46 7.78
CA GLU A 703 -54.58 -12.96 8.81
C GLU A 703 -53.29 -12.11 8.87
N LEU A 704 -52.65 -11.83 7.73
CA LEU A 704 -51.45 -10.99 7.67
C LEU A 704 -51.70 -9.55 8.15
N ILE A 705 -52.85 -8.97 7.79
CA ILE A 705 -53.25 -7.65 8.28
C ILE A 705 -53.42 -7.66 9.80
N SER A 706 -54.01 -8.73 10.36
CA SER A 706 -54.14 -8.89 11.81
C SER A 706 -52.77 -8.95 12.46
N LEU A 707 -51.89 -9.84 12.00
CA LEU A 707 -50.52 -9.98 12.52
C LEU A 707 -49.74 -8.66 12.44
N ALA A 708 -49.84 -7.93 11.32
CA ALA A 708 -49.20 -6.63 11.18
C ALA A 708 -49.78 -5.58 12.13
N LYS A 709 -51.10 -5.56 12.35
CA LYS A 709 -51.74 -4.65 13.32
C LYS A 709 -51.32 -4.96 14.75
N ASP A 710 -51.32 -6.24 15.13
CA ASP A 710 -50.94 -6.70 16.47
C ASP A 710 -49.47 -6.34 16.77
N ALA A 711 -48.61 -6.35 15.73
CA ALA A 711 -47.21 -5.95 15.81
C ALA A 711 -46.95 -4.44 15.64
N GLY A 712 -47.98 -3.60 15.44
CA GLY A 712 -47.81 -2.15 15.25
C GLY A 712 -47.22 -1.74 13.89
N ILE A 713 -47.29 -2.61 12.89
CA ILE A 713 -46.67 -2.45 11.57
C ILE A 713 -47.68 -1.82 10.60
N ARG A 714 -47.23 -0.80 9.85
CA ARG A 714 -48.08 -0.11 8.88
C ARG A 714 -48.50 -1.07 7.77
N HIS A 715 -49.78 -1.10 7.42
CA HIS A 715 -50.26 -1.84 6.24
C HIS A 715 -50.94 -0.90 5.25
N GLN A 716 -50.70 -1.10 3.96
CA GLN A 716 -51.26 -0.25 2.90
C GLN A 716 -51.68 -1.07 1.68
N SER A 717 -52.73 -0.62 1.00
CA SER A 717 -53.17 -1.21 -0.26
C SER A 717 -52.53 -0.47 -1.44
N MET A 718 -51.91 -1.20 -2.36
CA MET A 718 -51.20 -0.66 -3.52
C MET A 718 -51.75 -1.24 -4.82
N ASP A 719 -51.70 -0.47 -5.91
CA ASP A 719 -52.18 -0.92 -7.21
C ASP A 719 -51.22 -1.93 -7.89
N ALA A 720 -51.69 -2.54 -8.99
CA ALA A 720 -50.90 -3.51 -9.76
C ALA A 720 -49.67 -2.90 -10.47
N THR A 721 -49.62 -1.58 -10.61
CA THR A 721 -48.51 -0.86 -11.25
C THR A 721 -47.37 -0.68 -10.25
N TRP A 722 -47.69 -0.38 -8.99
CA TRP A 722 -46.77 -0.28 -7.87
C TRP A 722 -46.10 -1.63 -7.58
N PHE A 723 -46.89 -2.71 -7.53
CA PHE A 723 -46.36 -4.07 -7.35
C PHE A 723 -45.43 -4.47 -8.50
N ARG A 724 -45.77 -4.16 -9.76
CA ARG A 724 -44.89 -4.42 -10.90
C ARG A 724 -43.56 -3.67 -10.83
N ARG A 725 -43.54 -2.42 -10.36
CA ARG A 725 -42.31 -1.63 -10.19
C ARG A 725 -41.45 -2.09 -9.02
N ARG A 726 -42.08 -2.46 -7.90
CA ARG A 726 -41.40 -2.80 -6.63
C ARG A 726 -40.97 -4.27 -6.55
N ALA A 727 -41.72 -5.18 -7.18
CA ALA A 727 -41.53 -6.63 -7.06
C ALA A 727 -41.26 -7.36 -8.40
N ALA A 728 -41.23 -6.66 -9.55
CA ALA A 728 -40.93 -7.21 -10.88
C ALA A 728 -41.52 -8.62 -11.13
N ASP A 729 -40.69 -9.59 -11.53
CA ASP A 729 -41.06 -10.99 -11.80
C ASP A 729 -41.15 -11.86 -10.53
N ALA A 730 -41.10 -11.27 -9.33
CA ALA A 730 -41.21 -12.02 -8.09
C ALA A 730 -42.63 -12.60 -7.94
N ALA A 731 -42.72 -13.84 -7.46
CA ALA A 731 -43.99 -14.49 -7.13
C ALA A 731 -44.58 -13.91 -5.83
N HIS A 732 -44.95 -12.62 -5.85
CA HIS A 732 -45.42 -11.86 -4.70
C HIS A 732 -46.83 -12.25 -4.27
N GLN A 733 -47.59 -12.93 -5.14
CA GLN A 733 -48.99 -13.29 -4.95
C GLN A 733 -49.94 -12.10 -4.68
N GLY A 734 -49.44 -10.89 -4.45
CA GLY A 734 -50.20 -9.70 -4.06
C GLY A 734 -49.92 -9.25 -2.62
N VAL A 735 -48.83 -9.73 -2.04
CA VAL A 735 -48.33 -9.40 -0.70
C VAL A 735 -46.84 -9.09 -0.79
N LEU A 736 -46.44 -7.96 -0.21
CA LEU A 736 -45.04 -7.57 -0.03
C LEU A 736 -44.86 -7.06 1.39
N LEU A 737 -43.84 -7.53 2.09
CA LEU A 737 -43.50 -7.09 3.43
C LEU A 737 -42.11 -6.43 3.37
N GLU A 738 -42.05 -5.13 3.63
CA GLU A 738 -40.80 -4.35 3.70
C GLU A 738 -40.11 -4.67 5.03
N CYS A 739 -38.88 -5.17 4.98
CA CYS A 739 -38.15 -5.61 6.15
C CYS A 739 -36.75 -4.97 6.24
N HIS A 740 -36.23 -4.91 7.47
CA HIS A 740 -34.81 -4.68 7.72
C HIS A 740 -33.97 -5.88 7.24
N GLU A 741 -32.82 -5.62 6.61
CA GLU A 741 -31.92 -6.68 6.15
C GLU A 741 -31.47 -7.57 7.33
N LEU A 742 -31.41 -8.88 7.09
CA LEU A 742 -30.76 -9.81 8.01
C LEU A 742 -29.26 -9.52 7.97
N ALA A 743 -28.78 -8.75 8.94
CA ALA A 743 -27.35 -8.69 9.18
C ALA A 743 -26.90 -10.09 9.63
N LEU A 744 -25.91 -10.66 8.93
CA LEU A 744 -25.25 -11.87 9.40
C LEU A 744 -24.62 -11.58 10.77
N ALA A 745 -24.78 -12.52 11.69
CA ALA A 745 -24.14 -12.48 12.99
C ALA A 745 -22.63 -12.49 12.81
N ARG A 746 -21.90 -11.80 13.69
CA ARG A 746 -20.44 -11.83 13.71
C ARG A 746 -19.97 -13.08 14.45
N GLU A 747 -18.73 -13.48 14.18
CA GLU A 747 -18.02 -14.53 14.93
C GLU A 747 -18.23 -14.46 16.45
N GLN A 748 -18.18 -13.25 17.03
CA GLN A 748 -18.38 -13.05 18.47
C GLN A 748 -19.82 -13.36 18.92
N ASP A 749 -20.84 -13.06 18.11
CA ASP A 749 -22.24 -13.26 18.46
C ASP A 749 -22.59 -14.76 18.63
N LEU A 750 -21.87 -15.64 17.93
CA LEU A 750 -21.95 -17.09 18.12
C LEU A 750 -21.39 -17.52 19.48
N PHE A 751 -20.22 -17.00 19.85
CA PHE A 751 -19.59 -17.32 21.13
C PHE A 751 -20.34 -16.70 22.31
N ASP A 752 -20.92 -15.51 22.14
CA ASP A 752 -21.77 -14.88 23.16
C ASP A 752 -23.09 -15.64 23.36
N SER A 753 -23.51 -16.43 22.37
CA SER A 753 -24.71 -17.26 22.42
C SER A 753 -24.42 -18.73 22.77
N TRP A 754 -23.17 -19.05 23.14
CA TRP A 754 -22.72 -20.45 23.28
C TRP A 754 -23.56 -21.27 24.26
N ASP A 755 -23.92 -20.69 25.40
CA ASP A 755 -24.72 -21.35 26.45
C ASP A 755 -26.19 -21.57 26.05
N LYS A 756 -26.62 -21.05 24.91
CA LYS A 756 -28.00 -21.17 24.40
C LYS A 756 -28.17 -22.30 23.38
N PHE A 757 -27.08 -22.88 22.90
CA PHE A 757 -27.13 -23.98 21.94
C PHE A 757 -27.52 -25.29 22.61
N LYS A 758 -28.04 -26.23 21.82
CA LYS A 758 -28.29 -27.59 22.31
C LYS A 758 -26.95 -28.24 22.70
N THR A 759 -26.97 -29.08 23.72
CA THR A 759 -25.81 -29.88 24.12
C THR A 759 -26.06 -31.33 23.74
N PRO A 760 -25.30 -31.92 22.81
CA PRO A 760 -24.17 -31.35 22.05
C PRO A 760 -24.60 -30.44 20.88
N PRO A 761 -23.83 -29.37 20.54
CA PRO A 761 -24.20 -28.46 19.45
C PRO A 761 -23.98 -29.10 18.07
N LEU A 762 -24.75 -28.67 17.07
CA LEU A 762 -24.57 -29.01 15.65
C LEU A 762 -24.43 -27.74 14.82
N PHE A 763 -23.30 -27.57 14.16
CA PHE A 763 -23.03 -26.46 13.26
C PHE A 763 -22.89 -26.91 11.81
N LEU A 764 -23.23 -26.02 10.88
CA LEU A 764 -22.99 -26.21 9.45
C LEU A 764 -22.05 -25.12 8.95
N ILE A 765 -20.92 -25.51 8.37
CA ILE A 765 -19.95 -24.62 7.74
C ILE A 765 -20.07 -24.76 6.23
N LEU A 766 -20.25 -23.65 5.52
CA LEU A 766 -20.29 -23.63 4.06
C LEU A 766 -19.01 -22.98 3.52
N ASP A 767 -18.07 -23.81 3.04
CA ASP A 767 -16.79 -23.36 2.49
C ASP A 767 -16.93 -23.04 1.00
N GLY A 768 -17.17 -21.76 0.70
CA GLY A 768 -17.12 -21.27 -0.68
C GLY A 768 -18.40 -21.50 -1.49
N VAL A 769 -19.56 -21.67 -0.85
CA VAL A 769 -20.85 -21.85 -1.55
C VAL A 769 -21.32 -20.49 -2.09
N THR A 770 -21.11 -20.24 -3.38
CA THR A 770 -21.37 -18.95 -4.04
C THR A 770 -22.70 -18.84 -4.77
N ASP A 771 -23.39 -19.95 -5.07
CA ASP A 771 -24.73 -19.92 -5.68
C ASP A 771 -25.81 -19.63 -4.61
N PRO A 772 -26.57 -18.52 -4.72
CA PRO A 772 -27.65 -18.19 -3.79
C PRO A 772 -28.75 -19.24 -3.66
N ARG A 773 -29.00 -20.05 -4.70
CA ARG A 773 -30.00 -21.12 -4.65
C ARG A 773 -29.52 -22.29 -3.80
N ASN A 774 -28.28 -22.72 -4.00
CA ASN A 774 -27.65 -23.75 -3.19
C ASN A 774 -27.49 -23.28 -1.73
N PHE A 775 -27.07 -22.03 -1.52
CA PHE A 775 -26.97 -21.43 -0.19
C PHE A 775 -28.33 -21.43 0.52
N GLY A 776 -29.39 -20.93 -0.13
CA GLY A 776 -30.74 -20.95 0.45
C GLY A 776 -31.29 -22.35 0.72
N ALA A 777 -30.99 -23.32 -0.15
CA ALA A 777 -31.37 -24.72 0.06
C ALA A 777 -30.61 -25.37 1.23
N CYS A 778 -29.31 -25.07 1.41
CA CYS A 778 -28.55 -25.49 2.58
C CYS A 778 -29.13 -24.92 3.88
N LEU A 779 -29.49 -23.63 3.91
CA LEU A 779 -30.15 -23.01 5.07
C LEU A 779 -31.47 -23.69 5.41
N ARG A 780 -32.28 -24.02 4.40
CA ARG A 780 -33.53 -24.77 4.60
C ARG A 780 -33.28 -26.14 5.26
N SER A 781 -32.33 -26.91 4.74
CA SER A 781 -31.96 -28.22 5.27
C SER A 781 -31.39 -28.12 6.68
N ALA A 782 -30.55 -27.11 6.93
CA ALA A 782 -29.96 -26.85 8.25
C ALA A 782 -31.03 -26.58 9.31
N ASN A 783 -31.98 -25.70 9.00
CA ASN A 783 -33.09 -25.40 9.90
C ASN A 783 -33.95 -26.66 10.17
N ALA A 784 -34.27 -27.42 9.11
CA ALA A 784 -35.09 -28.62 9.24
C ALA A 784 -34.39 -29.75 10.04
N ALA A 785 -33.08 -29.88 9.91
CA ALA A 785 -32.28 -30.85 10.67
C ALA A 785 -31.98 -30.39 12.11
N GLY A 786 -32.29 -29.13 12.45
CA GLY A 786 -32.12 -28.58 13.78
C GLY A 786 -30.69 -28.13 14.10
N VAL A 787 -29.94 -27.67 13.09
CA VAL A 787 -28.61 -27.05 13.21
C VAL A 787 -28.71 -25.77 14.05
N ASP A 788 -27.79 -25.60 15.00
CA ASP A 788 -27.74 -24.48 15.94
C ASP A 788 -27.21 -23.18 15.29
N ALA A 789 -26.24 -23.29 14.39
CA ALA A 789 -25.73 -22.14 13.61
C ALA A 789 -25.14 -22.56 12.25
N VAL A 790 -25.27 -21.66 11.27
CA VAL A 790 -24.65 -21.80 9.94
C VAL A 790 -23.54 -20.77 9.78
N ILE A 791 -22.35 -21.21 9.39
CA ILE A 791 -21.16 -20.39 9.29
C ILE A 791 -20.73 -20.25 7.83
N VAL A 792 -20.47 -19.01 7.41
CA VAL A 792 -20.06 -18.66 6.06
C VAL A 792 -18.85 -17.72 6.07
N PRO A 793 -17.87 -17.89 5.16
CA PRO A 793 -16.79 -16.93 5.03
C PRO A 793 -17.31 -15.61 4.42
N LYS A 794 -16.76 -14.49 4.90
CA LYS A 794 -17.08 -13.12 4.44
C LYS A 794 -16.85 -12.88 2.94
N ARG A 795 -15.90 -13.61 2.36
CA ARG A 795 -15.58 -13.55 0.93
C ARG A 795 -15.79 -14.92 0.31
N ASN A 796 -16.30 -14.94 -0.92
CA ASN A 796 -16.61 -16.15 -1.70
C ASN A 796 -17.77 -16.98 -1.13
N SER A 797 -18.74 -16.35 -0.48
CA SER A 797 -20.02 -16.96 -0.15
C SER A 797 -21.14 -16.20 -0.85
N ALA A 798 -22.24 -16.88 -1.14
CA ALA A 798 -23.44 -16.23 -1.62
C ALA A 798 -23.96 -15.26 -0.52
N PRO A 799 -24.34 -14.02 -0.88
CA PRO A 799 -25.02 -13.16 0.07
C PRO A 799 -26.40 -13.73 0.42
N LEU A 800 -26.94 -13.35 1.58
CA LEU A 800 -28.32 -13.67 1.99
C LEU A 800 -29.34 -12.82 1.20
N SER A 801 -29.30 -12.99 -0.11
CA SER A 801 -30.12 -12.29 -1.09
C SER A 801 -31.59 -12.74 -1.05
N PRO A 802 -32.52 -11.98 -1.66
CA PRO A 802 -33.90 -12.41 -1.83
C PRO A 802 -34.05 -13.78 -2.52
N VAL A 803 -33.12 -14.16 -3.41
CA VAL A 803 -33.09 -15.47 -4.06
C VAL A 803 -32.77 -16.58 -3.05
N ALA A 804 -31.81 -16.36 -2.16
CA ALA A 804 -31.46 -17.30 -1.10
C ALA A 804 -32.61 -17.43 -0.09
N LEU A 805 -33.17 -16.31 0.37
CA LEU A 805 -34.32 -16.29 1.30
C LEU A 805 -35.56 -16.98 0.71
N LYS A 806 -35.88 -16.71 -0.56
CA LYS A 806 -36.98 -17.38 -1.28
C LYS A 806 -36.77 -18.89 -1.37
N THR A 807 -35.53 -19.32 -1.59
CA THR A 807 -35.18 -20.75 -1.66
C THR A 807 -35.23 -21.41 -0.27
N ALA A 808 -34.85 -20.67 0.78
CA ALA A 808 -34.92 -21.10 2.16
C ALA A 808 -36.35 -21.26 2.70
N GLN A 809 -37.33 -20.58 2.10
CA GLN A 809 -38.77 -20.64 2.44
C GLN A 809 -39.08 -20.44 3.93
N GLY A 810 -38.47 -19.44 4.57
CA GLY A 810 -38.66 -19.18 6.01
C GLY A 810 -37.67 -19.92 6.92
N GLY A 811 -36.77 -20.73 6.37
CA GLY A 811 -35.77 -21.47 7.13
C GLY A 811 -34.54 -20.65 7.53
N ALA A 812 -34.27 -19.51 6.88
CA ALA A 812 -33.08 -18.70 7.18
C ALA A 812 -33.30 -17.77 8.38
N GLU A 813 -34.55 -17.37 8.60
CA GLU A 813 -34.97 -16.38 9.60
C GLU A 813 -34.85 -16.92 11.03
N ASN A 814 -34.90 -18.24 11.20
CA ASN A 814 -34.81 -18.93 12.48
C ASN A 814 -33.42 -19.56 12.73
N LEU A 815 -32.44 -19.27 11.87
CA LEU A 815 -31.07 -19.75 12.01
C LEU A 815 -30.12 -18.62 12.43
N LEU A 816 -29.20 -18.92 13.33
CA LEU A 816 -28.05 -18.06 13.56
C LEU A 816 -27.05 -18.23 12.40
N ILE A 817 -27.01 -17.25 11.48
CA ILE A 817 -26.08 -17.28 10.34
C ILE A 817 -24.90 -16.35 10.63
N VAL A 818 -23.70 -16.92 10.70
CA VAL A 818 -22.49 -16.27 11.21
C VAL A 818 -21.49 -16.05 10.09
N GLU A 819 -21.04 -14.81 9.93
CA GLU A 819 -20.00 -14.43 8.99
C GLU A 819 -18.63 -14.43 9.67
N VAL A 820 -17.67 -15.14 9.06
CA VAL A 820 -16.28 -15.25 9.55
C VAL A 820 -15.27 -14.73 8.54
N VAL A 821 -14.24 -14.02 9.01
CA VAL A 821 -13.21 -13.44 8.13
C VAL A 821 -12.19 -14.50 7.70
N ASN A 822 -11.88 -15.45 8.58
CA ASN A 822 -10.95 -16.55 8.33
C ASN A 822 -11.56 -17.86 8.82
N LEU A 823 -11.97 -18.70 7.87
CA LEU A 823 -12.70 -19.93 8.16
C LEU A 823 -11.83 -20.99 8.87
N ALA A 824 -10.57 -21.14 8.47
CA ALA A 824 -9.64 -22.10 9.09
C ALA A 824 -9.35 -21.73 10.55
N ARG A 825 -9.16 -20.43 10.85
CA ARG A 825 -9.03 -19.95 12.23
C ARG A 825 -10.28 -20.26 13.06
N PHE A 826 -11.45 -20.01 12.47
CA PHE A 826 -12.73 -20.25 13.15
C PHE A 826 -12.94 -21.73 13.48
N MET A 827 -12.59 -22.63 12.56
CA MET A 827 -12.62 -24.08 12.81
C MET A 827 -11.72 -24.46 13.99
N LYS A 828 -10.50 -23.92 14.09
CA LYS A 828 -9.63 -24.14 15.27
C LYS A 828 -10.28 -23.69 16.59
N GLN A 829 -11.03 -22.59 16.59
CA GLN A 829 -11.73 -22.09 17.79
C GLN A 829 -12.91 -22.98 18.21
N LEU A 830 -13.58 -23.62 17.25
CA LEU A 830 -14.61 -24.63 17.50
C LEU A 830 -13.99 -25.90 18.09
N MET A 831 -12.87 -26.37 17.54
CA MET A 831 -12.13 -27.54 18.07
C MET A 831 -11.70 -27.33 19.53
N GLN A 832 -11.21 -26.13 19.87
CA GLN A 832 -10.85 -25.75 21.25
C GLN A 832 -12.04 -25.80 22.23
N ARG A 833 -13.28 -25.80 21.72
CA ARG A 833 -14.52 -25.90 22.51
C ARG A 833 -15.16 -27.28 22.39
N ASN A 834 -14.35 -28.31 22.09
CA ASN A 834 -14.79 -29.70 21.94
C ASN A 834 -15.85 -29.91 20.85
N VAL A 835 -15.76 -29.14 19.75
CA VAL A 835 -16.57 -29.36 18.55
C VAL A 835 -15.73 -30.04 17.49
N TRP A 836 -16.13 -31.25 17.12
CA TRP A 836 -15.51 -32.04 16.05
C TRP A 836 -15.85 -31.48 14.68
N ILE A 837 -14.85 -31.36 13.80
CA ILE A 837 -15.00 -30.78 12.48
C ILE A 837 -14.96 -31.88 11.41
N ILE A 838 -16.10 -32.12 10.76
CA ILE A 838 -16.23 -33.18 9.75
C ILE A 838 -16.39 -32.57 8.37
N GLY A 839 -15.48 -32.88 7.45
CA GLY A 839 -15.55 -32.41 6.06
C GLY A 839 -16.17 -33.42 5.11
N ALA A 840 -17.09 -32.97 4.24
CA ALA A 840 -17.60 -33.78 3.14
C ALA A 840 -16.68 -33.68 1.92
N ASP A 841 -16.05 -34.78 1.53
CA ASP A 841 -15.15 -34.87 0.38
C ASP A 841 -15.43 -36.18 -0.39
N GLY A 842 -15.58 -36.09 -1.72
CA GLY A 842 -15.87 -37.25 -2.57
C GLY A 842 -14.73 -38.28 -2.62
N GLU A 843 -13.51 -37.88 -2.27
CA GLU A 843 -12.32 -38.76 -2.24
C GLU A 843 -12.03 -39.35 -0.85
N ALA A 844 -12.87 -39.08 0.15
CA ALA A 844 -12.64 -39.58 1.51
C ALA A 844 -12.83 -41.10 1.61
N ALA A 845 -12.03 -41.75 2.45
CA ALA A 845 -12.08 -43.21 2.61
C ALA A 845 -13.29 -43.69 3.45
N GLN A 846 -13.81 -42.86 4.34
CA GLN A 846 -14.88 -43.22 5.28
C GLN A 846 -16.25 -42.79 4.76
N SER A 847 -17.27 -43.60 4.99
CA SER A 847 -18.66 -43.28 4.64
C SER A 847 -19.24 -42.25 5.62
N TYR A 848 -20.12 -41.36 5.13
CA TYR A 848 -20.87 -40.42 5.98
C TYR A 848 -21.73 -41.10 7.06
N THR A 849 -22.05 -42.39 6.90
CA THR A 849 -22.75 -43.19 7.91
C THR A 849 -21.89 -43.58 9.11
N GLU A 850 -20.56 -43.41 9.00
CA GLU A 850 -19.58 -43.74 10.04
C GLU A 850 -19.25 -42.54 10.94
N ILE A 851 -19.90 -41.39 10.73
CA ILE A 851 -19.75 -40.23 11.61
C ILE A 851 -20.34 -40.56 12.98
N ASP A 852 -19.63 -40.20 14.05
CA ASP A 852 -20.18 -40.21 15.41
C ASP A 852 -20.81 -38.84 15.73
N ALA A 853 -22.14 -38.81 15.78
CA ALA A 853 -22.90 -37.59 16.05
C ALA A 853 -23.20 -37.35 17.54
N GLN A 854 -22.62 -38.12 18.47
CA GLN A 854 -22.92 -38.03 19.92
C GLN A 854 -22.31 -36.84 20.63
N ASP A 855 -21.27 -36.22 20.05
CA ASP A 855 -20.59 -35.03 20.58
C ASP A 855 -20.88 -33.76 19.75
N GLY A 856 -20.38 -32.61 20.23
CA GLY A 856 -20.47 -31.34 19.52
C GLY A 856 -19.82 -31.45 18.14
N LEU A 857 -20.52 -31.04 17.08
CA LEU A 857 -20.10 -31.31 15.71
C LEU A 857 -20.30 -30.09 14.80
N ALA A 858 -19.36 -29.85 13.89
CA ALA A 858 -19.50 -28.93 12.76
C ALA A 858 -19.29 -29.68 11.44
N LEU A 859 -20.34 -29.74 10.61
CA LEU A 859 -20.27 -30.31 9.27
C LEU A 859 -19.79 -29.25 8.28
N VAL A 860 -18.74 -29.55 7.51
CA VAL A 860 -18.15 -28.66 6.51
C VAL A 860 -18.50 -29.13 5.11
N MET A 861 -19.16 -28.26 4.34
CA MET A 861 -19.58 -28.52 2.97
C MET A 861 -18.86 -27.56 2.01
N GLY A 862 -18.17 -28.11 1.02
CA GLY A 862 -17.41 -27.34 0.04
C GLY A 862 -18.22 -26.85 -1.16
N SER A 863 -17.64 -25.92 -1.90
CA SER A 863 -18.19 -25.37 -3.15
C SER A 863 -18.39 -26.44 -4.23
N GLU A 864 -19.38 -26.23 -5.11
CA GLU A 864 -19.60 -27.13 -6.25
C GLU A 864 -18.43 -27.08 -7.23
N GLY A 865 -17.96 -28.26 -7.65
CA GLY A 865 -16.84 -28.43 -8.57
C GLY A 865 -15.47 -28.47 -7.88
N LYS A 866 -15.13 -27.46 -7.04
CA LYS A 866 -13.80 -27.40 -6.37
C LYS A 866 -13.74 -28.15 -5.04
N GLY A 867 -14.88 -28.48 -4.42
CA GLY A 867 -14.93 -29.14 -3.12
C GLY A 867 -14.45 -28.24 -1.98
N LEU A 868 -13.91 -28.85 -0.93
CA LEU A 868 -13.31 -28.15 0.22
C LEU A 868 -11.98 -27.50 -0.20
N ARG A 869 -11.72 -26.27 0.25
CA ARG A 869 -10.41 -25.64 0.04
C ARG A 869 -9.35 -26.39 0.83
N ARG A 870 -8.10 -26.39 0.33
CA ARG A 870 -6.96 -27.09 0.95
C ARG A 870 -6.85 -26.85 2.47
N LEU A 871 -6.82 -25.59 2.89
CA LEU A 871 -6.71 -25.26 4.32
C LEU A 871 -7.92 -25.73 5.11
N THR A 872 -9.15 -25.62 4.57
CA THR A 872 -10.36 -26.15 5.22
C THR A 872 -10.28 -27.68 5.36
N ARG A 873 -9.87 -28.38 4.30
CA ARG A 873 -9.71 -29.84 4.30
C ARG A 873 -8.68 -30.31 5.33
N GLU A 874 -7.55 -29.60 5.45
CA GLU A 874 -6.48 -29.89 6.41
C GLU A 874 -6.89 -29.70 7.88
N HIS A 875 -7.93 -28.90 8.15
CA HIS A 875 -8.44 -28.62 9.50
C HIS A 875 -9.69 -29.42 9.88
N CYS A 876 -10.12 -30.35 9.02
CA CYS A 876 -11.18 -31.30 9.38
C CYS A 876 -10.56 -32.44 10.20
N ASP A 877 -11.16 -32.76 11.35
CA ASP A 877 -10.80 -33.92 12.17
C ASP A 877 -11.02 -35.24 11.42
N GLN A 878 -12.05 -35.24 10.56
CA GLN A 878 -12.41 -36.39 9.73
C GLN A 878 -12.95 -35.92 8.38
N LEU A 879 -12.65 -36.69 7.33
CA LEU A 879 -13.26 -36.52 6.01
C LEU A 879 -14.16 -37.72 5.70
N VAL A 880 -15.33 -37.45 5.14
CA VAL A 880 -16.33 -38.47 4.80
C VAL A 880 -16.90 -38.26 3.40
N HIS A 881 -17.30 -39.37 2.75
CA HIS A 881 -17.93 -39.35 1.44
C HIS A 881 -19.33 -39.98 1.49
N ILE A 882 -20.16 -39.64 0.50
CA ILE A 882 -21.43 -40.32 0.23
C ILE A 882 -21.13 -41.39 -0.82
N PRO A 883 -21.37 -42.70 -0.54
CA PRO A 883 -21.13 -43.75 -1.52
C PRO A 883 -21.98 -43.56 -2.80
N MET A 884 -21.31 -43.45 -3.95
CA MET A 884 -21.95 -43.24 -5.26
C MET A 884 -21.93 -44.53 -6.08
N GLN A 885 -23.08 -44.93 -6.65
CA GLN A 885 -23.17 -46.11 -7.55
C GLN A 885 -23.27 -45.74 -9.04
N GLY A 886 -23.43 -44.45 -9.36
CA GLY A 886 -23.57 -43.92 -10.73
C GLY A 886 -22.30 -43.28 -11.28
N SER A 887 -22.39 -42.72 -12.50
CA SER A 887 -21.25 -42.10 -13.20
C SER A 887 -20.87 -40.69 -12.75
N VAL A 888 -21.58 -40.13 -11.77
CA VAL A 888 -21.35 -38.77 -11.27
C VAL A 888 -20.43 -38.82 -10.06
N SER A 889 -19.40 -37.96 -10.03
CA SER A 889 -18.36 -37.93 -9.00
C SER A 889 -18.79 -37.32 -7.66
N SER A 890 -19.85 -36.52 -7.62
CA SER A 890 -20.40 -35.91 -6.39
C SER A 890 -21.83 -35.42 -6.57
N LEU A 891 -22.55 -35.24 -5.46
CA LEU A 891 -23.87 -34.60 -5.44
C LEU A 891 -23.75 -33.08 -5.40
N ASN A 892 -24.82 -32.38 -5.81
CA ASN A 892 -24.98 -30.94 -5.56
C ASN A 892 -24.84 -30.65 -4.06
N VAL A 893 -24.18 -29.55 -3.69
CA VAL A 893 -23.80 -29.26 -2.30
C VAL A 893 -25.01 -29.21 -1.38
N SER A 894 -26.15 -28.69 -1.85
CA SER A 894 -27.39 -28.62 -1.06
C SER A 894 -28.03 -30.00 -0.83
N VAL A 895 -27.91 -30.90 -1.80
CA VAL A 895 -28.39 -32.28 -1.70
C VAL A 895 -27.51 -33.07 -0.73
N ALA A 896 -26.18 -32.98 -0.89
CA ALA A 896 -25.23 -33.62 0.01
C ALA A 896 -25.39 -33.12 1.46
N THR A 897 -25.59 -31.81 1.63
CA THR A 897 -25.88 -31.20 2.95
C THR A 897 -27.12 -31.82 3.58
N GLY A 898 -28.21 -31.97 2.82
CA GLY A 898 -29.43 -32.61 3.30
C GLY A 898 -29.23 -34.07 3.71
N VAL A 899 -28.56 -34.88 2.88
CA VAL A 899 -28.31 -36.29 3.17
C VAL A 899 -27.54 -36.47 4.47
N ILE A 900 -26.43 -35.74 4.64
CA ILE A 900 -25.56 -35.91 5.80
C ILE A 900 -26.24 -35.36 7.07
N LEU A 901 -26.87 -34.18 7.01
CA LEU A 901 -27.52 -33.59 8.18
C LEU A 901 -28.66 -34.47 8.73
N PHE A 902 -29.46 -35.11 7.87
CA PHE A 902 -30.54 -35.98 8.35
C PHE A 902 -30.05 -37.32 8.89
N GLU A 903 -28.89 -37.81 8.45
CA GLU A 903 -28.23 -38.95 9.10
C GLU A 903 -27.73 -38.56 10.50
N LEU A 904 -27.06 -37.40 10.64
CA LEU A 904 -26.65 -36.88 11.94
C LEU A 904 -27.84 -36.69 12.89
N GLN A 905 -28.96 -36.17 12.36
CA GLN A 905 -30.21 -36.03 13.11
C GLN A 905 -30.75 -37.40 13.57
N ARG A 906 -30.78 -38.41 12.68
CA ARG A 906 -31.24 -39.77 13.01
C ARG A 906 -30.43 -40.36 14.17
N GLN A 907 -29.11 -40.25 14.12
CA GLN A 907 -28.23 -40.74 15.18
C GLN A 907 -28.49 -40.03 16.50
N ARG A 908 -28.58 -38.69 16.48
CA ARG A 908 -28.85 -37.87 17.67
C ARG A 908 -30.23 -38.13 18.29
N MET A 909 -31.27 -38.35 17.47
CA MET A 909 -32.61 -38.73 17.94
C MET A 909 -32.64 -40.14 18.56
N THR A 910 -31.84 -41.06 18.01
CA THR A 910 -31.74 -42.44 18.53
C THR A 910 -31.04 -42.47 19.89
N ALA A 911 -29.99 -41.67 20.06
CA ALA A 911 -29.30 -41.49 21.34
C ALA A 911 -30.20 -40.82 22.40
N ALA A 912 -30.98 -39.80 22.02
CA ALA A 912 -31.92 -39.11 22.91
C ALA A 912 -33.13 -39.98 23.33
N SER A 913 -33.46 -41.04 22.58
CA SER A 913 -34.55 -41.98 22.92
C SER A 913 -34.08 -43.14 23.81
N ALA A 914 -32.76 -43.28 24.01
CA ALA A 914 -32.13 -44.32 24.84
C ALA A 914 -31.68 -43.79 26.22
N GLN A 915 -31.78 -42.47 26.45
CA GLN A 915 -31.73 -41.80 27.75
C GLN A 915 -33.15 -41.60 28.28
#